data_AF-A0A9E0IA72-F1
#
_entry.id   AF-A0A9E0IA72-F1
#
_cell.length_a   1.000
_cell.length_b   1.000
_cell.length_c   1.000
_cell.angle_alpha   90.00
_cell.angle_beta   90.00
_cell.angle_gamma   90.00
#
_symmetry.space_group_name_H-M   'P 1'
#
loop_
_entity.id
_entity.type
_entity.pdbx_description
1 polymer ?
#
loop_
_entity_poly.entity_id
_entity_poly.type
_entity_poly.pdbx_seq_one_letter_code
_entity_poly.pdbx_strand_id
1 'polypeptide(L)'
;MTLSIPCVLMRAGTSRGPFFLRDWLPEGDVARNQALIGAIGASDPLQLDGLGGGSTLNSKVAIVSRSTQPDCDLDYLFAQIGVGHQSVDTRPNCGNMLSGVAPFALDQGLIPAQDGHTTVRVYNVNTRSKIDVTVCTPGGKVTYEGDARIDGVAGTAAPVLLNFLDAWGSVTGKLFPTGARIDTIDGLPVTCIDAAMPLMMLRAADLGLSGRERPAELDANTALLARIESLRLQAGLRMGLGDVSGSVVPKPVLVSGGDAPRSITSRYFTPHKCHASHAVTGAIGVATAFALPGTVASGASLAAGRHKLVVLHPAGQIDVEVTMQGEGEQASVQSAALVRTARKIMQGVLHLPGYVFPPTAANSNMPSAALNSRQFPQREVHIIVPTSAGGGNDTMARTLTRKLGPLLGQPVVVDNRAGANGTIACEYVVAAQPDGHTLLFGYIATHGINPALQKLRYDPMADFAPIGRIGYSPTLLVVNADLPVNNVQELVRLLRDSSARMSYASAGEGTVPHFAAELFKLQTGTQLQRVDFSGAAPAIADVANGLVQVMFPSLFTAQPYLRSGKLRALAVAGANRLPGLPDLPTLSESGVPGVALTQWYALFAPAKTPASVVRQLNIALNQVLADPEIVARMAADGAQVQTSSPGELHDLLMAESENWQAVVLQAGLRPESPLD
;
A
#
# COMPACT_ATOMS: atom_id res chain seq x y z
N MET A 1 25.60 -13.29 4.26
CA MET A 1 26.42 -13.13 3.04
C MET A 1 25.76 -12.06 2.18
N THR A 2 26.52 -11.09 1.68
CA THR A 2 26.06 -10.12 0.68
C THR A 2 26.00 -10.80 -0.69
N LEU A 3 24.83 -10.84 -1.32
CA LEU A 3 24.69 -11.37 -2.68
C LEU A 3 25.08 -10.27 -3.66
N SER A 4 25.98 -10.55 -4.59
CA SER A 4 26.38 -9.60 -5.62
C SER A 4 25.83 -10.07 -6.97
N ILE A 5 25.00 -9.27 -7.62
CA ILE A 5 24.37 -9.61 -8.90
C ILE A 5 24.66 -8.54 -9.96
N PRO A 6 24.83 -8.90 -11.24
CA PRO A 6 24.89 -7.89 -12.30
C PRO A 6 23.57 -7.10 -12.36
N CYS A 7 23.67 -5.82 -12.68
CA CYS A 7 22.53 -4.91 -12.72
C CYS A 7 22.73 -3.83 -13.79
N VAL A 8 21.67 -3.51 -14.54
CA VAL A 8 21.63 -2.36 -15.42
C VAL A 8 20.51 -1.43 -14.97
N LEU A 9 20.84 -0.20 -14.58
CA LEU A 9 19.84 0.82 -14.30
C LEU A 9 19.47 1.54 -15.59
N MET A 10 18.18 1.59 -15.93
CA MET A 10 17.71 2.27 -17.13
C MET A 10 16.57 3.23 -16.83
N ARG A 11 16.50 4.30 -17.63
CA ARG A 11 15.23 5.00 -17.89
C ARG A 11 14.54 4.26 -19.03
N ALA A 12 13.27 3.94 -18.85
CA ALA A 12 12.44 3.31 -19.86
C ALA A 12 11.09 4.04 -19.90
N GLY A 13 10.85 4.80 -20.97
CA GLY A 13 9.76 5.76 -21.06
C GLY A 13 9.95 6.88 -20.04
N THR A 14 8.89 7.13 -19.26
CA THR A 14 8.89 8.06 -18.12
C THR A 14 9.14 7.37 -16.77
N SER A 15 9.56 6.10 -16.78
CA SER A 15 9.89 5.31 -15.59
C SER A 15 11.39 5.06 -15.47
N ARG A 16 11.84 4.69 -14.26
CA ARG A 16 13.23 4.26 -14.01
C ARG A 16 13.23 3.00 -13.15
N GLY A 17 14.18 2.11 -13.40
CA GLY A 17 14.35 0.91 -12.58
C GLY A 17 15.52 0.05 -13.03
N PRO A 18 15.99 -0.88 -12.17
CA PRO A 18 16.96 -1.88 -12.57
C PRO A 18 16.34 -2.93 -13.50
N PHE A 19 17.17 -3.38 -14.43
CA PHE A 19 16.93 -4.45 -15.39
C PHE A 19 17.89 -5.61 -15.07
N PHE A 20 17.34 -6.82 -15.05
CA PHE A 20 18.07 -8.04 -14.79
C PHE A 20 17.81 -9.07 -15.88
N LEU A 21 18.83 -9.84 -16.25
CA LEU A 21 18.59 -11.14 -16.88
C LEU A 21 17.98 -12.08 -15.83
N ARG A 22 17.06 -12.96 -16.24
CA ARG A 22 16.46 -13.95 -15.33
C ARG A 22 17.51 -14.76 -14.59
N ASP A 23 18.60 -15.13 -15.27
CA ASP A 23 19.70 -15.95 -14.78
C ASP A 23 20.62 -15.23 -13.78
N TRP A 24 20.53 -13.89 -13.70
CA TRP A 24 21.26 -13.11 -12.68
C TRP A 24 20.56 -13.14 -11.31
N LEU A 25 19.28 -13.51 -11.28
CA LEU A 25 18.46 -13.52 -10.08
C LEU A 25 18.37 -14.94 -9.51
N PRO A 26 18.23 -15.08 -8.18
CA PRO A 26 18.02 -16.39 -7.57
C PRO A 26 16.86 -17.18 -8.19
N GLU A 27 16.99 -18.50 -8.14
CA GLU A 27 15.90 -19.41 -8.50
C GLU A 27 14.75 -19.33 -7.48
N GLY A 28 13.53 -19.55 -7.96
CA GLY A 28 12.32 -19.48 -7.15
C GLY A 28 11.81 -18.05 -6.89
N ASP A 29 10.49 -17.91 -6.76
CA ASP A 29 9.84 -16.60 -6.62
C ASP A 29 10.19 -15.90 -5.30
N VAL A 30 10.34 -16.66 -4.21
CA VAL A 30 10.66 -16.10 -2.88
C VAL A 30 12.05 -15.46 -2.89
N ALA A 31 13.08 -16.19 -3.29
CA ALA A 31 14.45 -15.69 -3.29
C ALA A 31 14.65 -14.58 -4.33
N ARG A 32 14.00 -14.67 -5.49
CA ARG A 32 13.92 -13.58 -6.46
C ARG A 32 13.32 -12.32 -5.83
N ASN A 33 12.13 -12.43 -5.23
CA ASN A 33 11.43 -11.27 -4.65
C ASN A 33 12.27 -10.59 -3.57
N GLN A 34 12.98 -11.37 -2.75
CA GLN A 34 13.93 -10.82 -1.77
C GLN A 34 15.10 -10.08 -2.41
N ALA A 35 15.67 -10.63 -3.50
CA ALA A 35 16.67 -9.92 -4.26
C ALA A 35 16.14 -8.59 -4.82
N LEU A 36 14.88 -8.55 -5.28
CA LEU A 36 14.26 -7.31 -5.78
C LEU A 36 14.00 -6.28 -4.68
N ILE A 37 13.57 -6.74 -3.51
CA ILE A 37 13.38 -5.90 -2.31
C ILE A 37 14.70 -5.23 -1.93
N GLY A 38 15.79 -6.00 -1.86
CA GLY A 38 17.12 -5.47 -1.59
C GLY A 38 17.66 -4.59 -2.71
N ALA A 39 17.38 -4.94 -3.97
CA ALA A 39 17.88 -4.16 -5.11
C ALA A 39 17.29 -2.75 -5.15
N ILE A 40 16.04 -2.60 -4.71
CA ILE A 40 15.35 -1.33 -4.67
C ILE A 40 15.50 -0.61 -3.32
N GLY A 41 15.68 -1.34 -2.21
CA GLY A 41 15.64 -0.77 -0.87
C GLY A 41 14.20 -0.58 -0.36
N ALA A 42 13.31 -1.54 -0.67
CA ALA A 42 11.86 -1.37 -0.51
C ALA A 42 11.39 -1.04 0.92
N SER A 43 12.14 -1.47 1.94
CA SER A 43 11.84 -1.26 3.37
C SER A 43 11.88 0.21 3.80
N ASP A 44 12.57 1.08 3.05
CA ASP A 44 12.75 2.49 3.37
C ASP A 44 11.84 3.36 2.48
N PRO A 45 11.03 4.29 3.04
CA PRO A 45 10.26 5.25 2.25
C PRO A 45 11.10 6.08 1.28
N LEU A 46 12.36 6.36 1.63
CA LEU A 46 13.31 7.08 0.77
C LEU A 46 14.13 6.14 -0.13
N GLN A 47 14.10 4.83 0.14
CA GLN A 47 14.83 3.79 -0.58
C GLN A 47 16.35 4.04 -0.63
N LEU A 48 16.93 4.56 0.48
CA LEU A 48 18.33 4.97 0.54
C LEU A 48 19.33 3.80 0.44
N ASP A 49 18.93 2.62 0.90
CA ASP A 49 19.74 1.39 0.87
C ASP A 49 19.52 0.55 -0.40
N GLY A 50 19.22 1.20 -1.53
CA GLY A 50 18.99 0.54 -2.81
C GLY A 50 18.93 1.49 -4.00
N LEU A 51 18.53 0.97 -5.17
CA LEU A 51 18.44 1.74 -6.43
C LEU A 51 17.11 2.46 -6.63
N GLY A 52 16.18 2.31 -5.68
CA GLY A 52 14.91 3.02 -5.65
C GLY A 52 15.09 4.54 -5.63
N GLY A 53 14.00 5.27 -5.70
CA GLY A 53 14.04 6.73 -5.59
C GLY A 53 12.86 7.33 -4.84
N GLY A 54 12.29 6.55 -3.92
CA GLY A 54 11.22 6.99 -3.02
C GLY A 54 9.87 7.25 -3.69
N SER A 55 9.66 6.79 -4.92
CA SER A 55 8.39 6.94 -5.63
C SER A 55 8.03 5.69 -6.44
N THR A 56 6.74 5.52 -6.74
CA THR A 56 6.27 4.39 -7.54
C THR A 56 6.78 4.42 -9.00
N LEU A 57 7.22 5.58 -9.50
CA LEU A 57 7.77 5.74 -10.86
C LEU A 57 9.23 5.26 -10.98
N ASN A 58 9.97 5.29 -9.87
CA ASN A 58 11.38 4.91 -9.79
C ASN A 58 11.63 3.71 -8.86
N SER A 59 10.58 2.98 -8.51
CA SER A 59 10.58 1.72 -7.75
C SER A 59 9.97 0.60 -8.58
N LYS A 60 10.67 0.21 -9.65
CA LYS A 60 10.19 -0.71 -10.69
C LYS A 60 11.31 -1.63 -11.12
N VAL A 61 11.00 -2.88 -11.44
CA VAL A 61 12.01 -3.84 -11.94
C VAL A 61 11.53 -4.47 -13.23
N ALA A 62 12.48 -4.68 -14.16
CA ALA A 62 12.28 -5.48 -15.36
C ALA A 62 13.19 -6.70 -15.33
N ILE A 63 12.61 -7.88 -15.55
CA ILE A 63 13.33 -9.15 -15.64
C ILE A 63 13.16 -9.66 -17.07
N VAL A 64 14.27 -9.97 -17.74
CA VAL A 64 14.30 -10.33 -19.15
C VAL A 64 15.00 -11.66 -19.35
N SER A 65 14.46 -12.51 -20.22
CA SER A 65 15.10 -13.76 -20.66
C SER A 65 14.77 -14.03 -22.12
N ARG A 66 15.43 -15.01 -22.74
CA ARG A 66 14.97 -15.54 -24.02
C ARG A 66 13.61 -16.19 -23.80
N SER A 67 12.69 -16.00 -24.75
CA SER A 67 11.37 -16.60 -24.62
C SER A 67 11.40 -18.09 -24.94
N THR A 68 10.54 -18.82 -24.26
CA THR A 68 10.18 -20.20 -24.63
C THR A 68 8.82 -20.28 -25.33
N GLN A 69 8.13 -19.14 -25.47
CA GLN A 69 6.83 -19.08 -26.14
C GLN A 69 7.01 -19.11 -27.67
N PRO A 70 6.13 -19.82 -28.39
CA PRO A 70 6.12 -19.77 -29.85
C PRO A 70 6.04 -18.34 -30.37
N ASP A 71 6.85 -18.06 -31.39
CA ASP A 71 6.95 -16.78 -32.11
C ASP A 71 7.46 -15.60 -31.26
N CYS A 72 7.97 -15.81 -30.06
CA CYS A 72 8.51 -14.73 -29.21
C CYS A 72 10.03 -14.86 -29.06
N ASP A 73 10.74 -13.74 -29.07
CA ASP A 73 12.19 -13.69 -28.90
C ASP A 73 12.58 -13.58 -27.43
N LEU A 74 11.82 -12.78 -26.67
CA LEU A 74 12.13 -12.39 -25.30
C LEU A 74 10.92 -12.56 -24.38
N ASP A 75 11.16 -13.03 -23.17
CA ASP A 75 10.20 -12.93 -22.06
C ASP A 75 10.50 -11.68 -21.25
N TYR A 76 9.45 -10.96 -20.87
CA TYR A 76 9.51 -9.80 -19.99
C TYR A 76 8.57 -9.98 -18.80
N LEU A 77 9.15 -10.01 -17.60
CA LEU A 77 8.41 -9.96 -16.34
C LEU A 77 8.63 -8.61 -15.66
N PHE A 78 7.55 -7.86 -15.49
CA PHE A 78 7.52 -6.65 -14.69
C PHE A 78 7.29 -6.98 -13.20
N ALA A 79 7.95 -6.23 -12.33
CA ALA A 79 7.62 -6.19 -10.91
C ALA A 79 7.53 -4.74 -10.40
N GLN A 80 6.40 -4.41 -9.77
CA GLN A 80 6.27 -3.20 -8.97
C GLN A 80 6.77 -3.50 -7.55
N ILE A 81 7.69 -2.67 -7.05
CA ILE A 81 8.24 -2.85 -5.70
C ILE A 81 7.62 -1.80 -4.77
N GLY A 82 7.42 -2.18 -3.51
CA GLY A 82 6.91 -1.30 -2.46
C GLY A 82 7.86 -0.14 -2.14
N VAL A 83 7.28 0.98 -1.70
CA VAL A 83 8.01 2.14 -1.18
C VAL A 83 7.69 2.23 0.32
N GLY A 84 8.71 2.08 1.18
CA GLY A 84 8.55 2.05 2.63
C GLY A 84 7.89 0.79 3.20
N HIS A 85 7.79 -0.27 2.41
CA HIS A 85 7.29 -1.58 2.84
C HIS A 85 7.81 -2.69 1.90
N GLN A 86 8.07 -3.88 2.45
CA GLN A 86 8.60 -5.02 1.71
C GLN A 86 7.49 -5.72 0.89
N SER A 87 7.23 -5.24 -0.32
CA SER A 87 6.29 -5.87 -1.24
C SER A 87 6.83 -5.96 -2.66
N VAL A 88 6.42 -7.01 -3.36
CA VAL A 88 6.68 -7.24 -4.78
C VAL A 88 5.37 -7.63 -5.43
N ASP A 89 4.88 -6.82 -6.37
CA ASP A 89 3.66 -7.10 -7.12
C ASP A 89 4.01 -7.34 -8.60
N THR A 90 3.84 -8.58 -9.04
CA THR A 90 4.03 -9.04 -10.42
C THR A 90 2.71 -9.26 -11.16
N ARG A 91 1.58 -8.80 -10.63
CA ARG A 91 0.29 -8.84 -11.33
C ARG A 91 0.17 -7.78 -12.43
N PRO A 92 0.55 -6.51 -12.23
CA PRO A 92 0.43 -5.51 -13.29
C PRO A 92 1.52 -5.71 -14.36
N ASN A 93 1.31 -5.09 -15.52
CA ASN A 93 2.35 -4.80 -16.52
C ASN A 93 2.74 -3.31 -16.45
N CYS A 94 3.93 -2.95 -16.95
CA CYS A 94 4.35 -1.58 -17.17
C CYS A 94 4.87 -1.35 -18.60
N GLY A 95 4.03 -0.76 -19.45
CA GLY A 95 4.42 -0.40 -20.83
C GLY A 95 5.56 0.62 -20.93
N ASN A 96 5.80 1.42 -19.89
CA ASN A 96 6.99 2.29 -19.83
C ASN A 96 8.27 1.46 -19.71
N MET A 97 8.32 0.54 -18.73
CA MET A 97 9.49 -0.31 -18.51
C MET A 97 9.76 -1.25 -19.69
N LEU A 98 8.70 -1.69 -20.39
CA LEU A 98 8.81 -2.47 -21.63
C LEU A 98 9.71 -1.81 -22.70
N SER A 99 9.74 -0.48 -22.79
CA SER A 99 10.60 0.23 -23.76
C SER A 99 12.11 0.03 -23.52
N GLY A 100 12.51 -0.41 -22.32
CA GLY A 100 13.90 -0.75 -22.02
C GLY A 100 14.27 -2.20 -22.34
N VAL A 101 13.31 -3.08 -22.63
CA VAL A 101 13.54 -4.54 -22.72
C VAL A 101 14.40 -4.92 -23.92
N ALA A 102 14.02 -4.50 -25.13
CA ALA A 102 14.79 -4.81 -26.33
C ALA A 102 16.19 -4.16 -26.33
N PRO A 103 16.35 -2.86 -26.00
CA PRO A 103 17.69 -2.26 -25.84
C PRO A 103 18.56 -3.00 -24.82
N PHE A 104 17.98 -3.38 -23.67
CA PHE A 104 18.68 -4.15 -22.64
C PHE A 104 19.14 -5.52 -23.16
N ALA A 105 18.24 -6.27 -23.78
CA ALA A 105 18.53 -7.61 -24.30
C ALA A 105 19.64 -7.59 -25.35
N LEU A 106 19.63 -6.60 -26.25
CA LEU A 106 20.67 -6.42 -27.27
C LEU A 106 22.01 -6.01 -26.62
N ASP A 107 22.00 -5.06 -25.70
CA ASP A 107 23.21 -4.63 -24.97
C ASP A 107 23.85 -5.77 -24.17
N GLN A 108 23.04 -6.70 -23.64
CA GLN A 108 23.52 -7.87 -22.90
C GLN A 108 23.82 -9.09 -23.79
N GLY A 109 23.69 -8.98 -25.12
CA GLY A 109 23.95 -10.08 -26.05
C GLY A 109 22.95 -11.24 -25.94
N LEU A 110 21.76 -10.99 -25.38
CA LEU A 110 20.70 -11.99 -25.25
C LEU A 110 20.07 -12.35 -26.59
N ILE A 111 20.19 -11.48 -27.61
CA ILE A 111 19.73 -11.69 -28.98
C ILE A 111 20.65 -10.91 -29.95
N PRO A 112 20.79 -11.35 -31.21
CA PRO A 112 21.57 -10.61 -32.20
C PRO A 112 20.85 -9.34 -32.66
N ALA A 113 21.62 -8.28 -32.94
CA ALA A 113 21.10 -7.06 -33.56
C ALA A 113 21.11 -7.16 -35.09
N GLN A 114 20.14 -6.51 -35.73
CA GLN A 114 20.12 -6.26 -37.17
C GLN A 114 20.65 -4.83 -37.44
N ASP A 115 21.27 -4.61 -38.60
CA ASP A 115 21.74 -3.28 -38.96
C ASP A 115 20.56 -2.34 -39.24
N GLY A 116 20.71 -1.07 -38.88
CA GLY A 116 19.67 -0.04 -38.98
C GLY A 116 18.63 -0.14 -37.87
N HIS A 117 17.76 -1.15 -37.91
CA HIS A 117 16.68 -1.35 -36.94
C HIS A 117 16.54 -2.82 -36.58
N THR A 118 16.31 -3.10 -35.29
CA THR A 118 16.01 -4.45 -34.81
C THR A 118 14.60 -4.47 -34.25
N THR A 119 13.75 -5.36 -34.76
CA THR A 119 12.43 -5.64 -34.19
C THR A 119 12.46 -6.99 -33.50
N VAL A 120 11.96 -7.03 -32.26
CA VAL A 120 11.89 -8.24 -31.45
C VAL A 120 10.48 -8.42 -30.92
N ARG A 121 9.99 -9.64 -30.88
CA ARG A 121 8.70 -9.96 -30.27
C ARG A 121 8.91 -10.29 -28.80
N VAL A 122 8.36 -9.45 -27.92
CA VAL A 122 8.40 -9.60 -26.48
C VAL A 122 7.10 -10.21 -25.99
N TYR A 123 7.20 -11.35 -25.30
CA TYR A 123 6.11 -11.92 -24.52
C TYR A 123 6.10 -11.33 -23.11
N ASN A 124 5.00 -10.69 -22.77
CA ASN A 124 4.80 -10.16 -21.44
C ASN A 124 4.30 -11.24 -20.49
N VAL A 125 5.13 -11.67 -19.53
CA VAL A 125 4.78 -12.75 -18.61
C VAL A 125 3.61 -12.37 -17.70
N ASN A 126 3.46 -11.09 -17.35
CA ASN A 126 2.38 -10.62 -16.47
C ASN A 126 1.00 -10.74 -17.14
N THR A 127 0.89 -10.33 -18.40
CA THR A 127 -0.40 -10.19 -19.11
C THR A 127 -0.57 -11.14 -20.29
N ARG A 128 0.44 -11.98 -20.56
CA ARG A 128 0.49 -12.92 -21.69
C ARG A 128 0.36 -12.26 -23.07
N SER A 129 0.61 -10.95 -23.14
CA SER A 129 0.51 -10.18 -24.39
C SER A 129 1.82 -10.26 -25.17
N LYS A 130 1.71 -10.22 -26.50
CA LYS A 130 2.81 -10.14 -27.46
C LYS A 130 2.94 -8.70 -27.97
N ILE A 131 4.14 -8.16 -27.85
CA ILE A 131 4.46 -6.80 -28.27
C ILE A 131 5.70 -6.83 -29.16
N ASP A 132 5.57 -6.30 -30.37
CA ASP A 132 6.74 -6.04 -31.21
C ASP A 132 7.42 -4.76 -30.73
N VAL A 133 8.70 -4.86 -30.40
CA VAL A 133 9.54 -3.76 -29.93
C VAL A 133 10.61 -3.49 -30.98
N THR A 134 10.53 -2.35 -31.65
CA THR A 134 11.52 -1.92 -32.64
C THR A 134 12.44 -0.86 -32.06
N VAL A 135 13.74 -1.06 -32.20
CA VAL A 135 14.79 -0.18 -31.71
C VAL A 135 15.79 0.17 -32.82
N CYS A 136 16.40 1.35 -32.74
CA CYS A 136 17.45 1.77 -33.66
C CYS A 136 18.78 1.07 -33.31
N THR A 137 19.36 0.38 -34.30
CA THR A 137 20.59 -0.40 -34.17
C THR A 137 21.59 -0.14 -35.31
N PRO A 138 22.00 1.11 -35.58
CA PRO A 138 22.97 1.41 -36.64
C PRO A 138 24.32 0.72 -36.38
N GLY A 139 24.87 0.07 -37.41
CA GLY A 139 26.07 -0.76 -37.30
C GLY A 139 25.88 -1.99 -36.42
N GLY A 140 24.65 -2.46 -36.24
CA GLY A 140 24.31 -3.58 -35.37
C GLY A 140 24.47 -3.29 -33.87
N LYS A 141 24.42 -2.02 -33.46
CA LYS A 141 24.54 -1.60 -32.05
C LYS A 141 23.40 -0.68 -31.65
N VAL A 142 22.83 -0.90 -30.48
CA VAL A 142 21.79 -0.02 -29.92
C VAL A 142 22.31 1.41 -29.83
N THR A 143 21.55 2.36 -30.38
CA THR A 143 21.74 3.78 -30.09
C THR A 143 20.66 4.26 -29.13
N TYR A 144 21.07 5.10 -28.16
CA TYR A 144 20.15 5.80 -27.26
C TYR A 144 19.95 7.26 -27.67
N GLU A 145 20.72 7.74 -28.65
CA GLU A 145 20.67 9.11 -29.17
C GLU A 145 19.74 9.20 -30.38
N GLY A 146 18.96 10.28 -30.44
CA GLY A 146 17.98 10.53 -31.49
C GLY A 146 17.20 11.81 -31.22
N ASP A 147 16.24 12.10 -32.10
CA ASP A 147 15.42 13.32 -32.11
C ASP A 147 14.03 13.12 -31.50
N ALA A 148 13.66 11.90 -31.12
CA ALA A 148 12.36 11.62 -30.54
C ALA A 148 12.24 12.26 -29.14
N ARG A 149 11.12 12.96 -28.94
CA ARG A 149 10.74 13.58 -27.67
C ARG A 149 9.53 12.85 -27.09
N ILE A 150 9.53 12.67 -25.77
CA ILE A 150 8.35 12.23 -25.02
C ILE A 150 8.12 13.18 -23.84
N ASP A 151 6.86 13.51 -23.58
CA ASP A 151 6.52 14.40 -22.47
C ASP A 151 6.82 13.75 -21.11
N GLY A 152 7.32 14.55 -20.17
CA GLY A 152 7.81 14.10 -18.88
C GLY A 152 9.31 13.71 -18.83
N VAL A 153 10.03 13.78 -19.95
CA VAL A 153 11.49 13.57 -19.99
C VAL A 153 12.16 14.74 -20.71
N ALA A 154 13.24 15.26 -20.12
CA ALA A 154 14.02 16.33 -20.73
C ALA A 154 14.86 15.83 -21.92
N GLY A 155 15.00 16.66 -22.95
CA GLY A 155 15.83 16.38 -24.14
C GLY A 155 15.15 15.48 -25.17
N THR A 156 15.97 14.82 -25.98
CA THR A 156 15.57 13.87 -27.03
C THR A 156 16.39 12.58 -26.91
N ALA A 157 15.89 11.49 -27.49
CA ALA A 157 16.56 10.19 -27.49
C ALA A 157 16.12 9.36 -28.71
N ALA A 158 16.76 8.22 -28.94
CA ALA A 158 16.36 7.28 -29.99
C ALA A 158 14.92 6.78 -29.76
N PRO A 159 14.08 6.70 -30.80
CA PRO A 159 12.73 6.16 -30.69
C PRO A 159 12.77 4.65 -30.42
N VAL A 160 11.88 4.21 -29.55
CA VAL A 160 11.53 2.80 -29.33
C VAL A 160 10.05 2.65 -29.66
N LEU A 161 9.75 1.93 -30.73
CA LEU A 161 8.37 1.67 -31.14
C LEU A 161 7.84 0.45 -30.41
N LEU A 162 6.74 0.60 -29.69
CA LEU A 162 6.02 -0.48 -29.03
C LEU A 162 4.73 -0.75 -29.80
N ASN A 163 4.61 -1.90 -30.44
CA ASN A 163 3.42 -2.29 -31.22
C ASN A 163 2.72 -3.49 -30.56
N PHE A 164 1.59 -3.23 -29.93
CA PHE A 164 0.78 -4.24 -29.24
C PHE A 164 -0.09 -4.99 -30.26
N LEU A 165 0.05 -6.33 -30.31
CA LEU A 165 -0.59 -7.17 -31.34
C LEU A 165 -1.86 -7.87 -30.84
N ASP A 166 -1.88 -8.27 -29.58
CA ASP A 166 -2.93 -9.11 -28.99
C ASP A 166 -3.32 -8.64 -27.57
N ALA A 167 -3.22 -7.34 -27.33
CA ALA A 167 -3.48 -6.76 -26.01
C ALA A 167 -4.96 -6.75 -25.58
N TRP A 168 -5.86 -7.27 -26.42
CA TRP A 168 -7.31 -7.22 -26.23
C TRP A 168 -7.77 -8.37 -25.33
N GLY A 169 -8.27 -8.05 -24.14
CA GLY A 169 -8.67 -9.05 -23.15
C GLY A 169 -7.50 -9.70 -22.41
N SER A 170 -6.35 -9.03 -22.32
CA SER A 170 -5.13 -9.61 -21.75
C SER A 170 -5.26 -10.10 -20.30
N VAL A 171 -6.22 -9.57 -19.52
CA VAL A 171 -6.46 -9.94 -18.12
C VAL A 171 -7.79 -10.68 -17.97
N THR A 172 -8.81 -10.24 -18.69
CA THR A 172 -10.21 -10.69 -18.55
C THR A 172 -10.66 -11.69 -19.61
N GLY A 173 -9.83 -11.90 -20.64
CA GLY A 173 -10.13 -12.75 -21.80
C GLY A 173 -10.98 -12.11 -22.89
N LYS A 174 -11.49 -10.87 -22.70
CA LYS A 174 -12.34 -10.17 -23.68
C LYS A 174 -12.01 -8.69 -23.75
N LEU A 175 -12.11 -8.08 -24.94
CA LEU A 175 -11.93 -6.63 -25.09
C LEU A 175 -12.95 -5.83 -24.28
N PHE A 176 -14.23 -6.25 -24.31
CA PHE A 176 -15.31 -5.69 -23.50
C PHE A 176 -15.78 -6.78 -22.53
N PRO A 177 -15.26 -6.83 -21.29
CA PRO A 177 -15.47 -7.96 -20.39
C PRO A 177 -16.94 -8.16 -19.99
N THR A 178 -17.70 -7.06 -19.94
CA THR A 178 -19.15 -7.06 -19.64
C THR A 178 -20.02 -7.51 -20.82
N GLY A 179 -19.42 -7.65 -22.01
CA GLY A 179 -20.13 -7.93 -23.26
C GLY A 179 -20.77 -6.68 -23.90
N ALA A 180 -20.75 -5.54 -23.24
CA ALA A 180 -21.27 -4.28 -23.74
C ALA A 180 -20.15 -3.25 -23.94
N ARG A 181 -20.27 -2.40 -24.95
CA ARG A 181 -19.35 -1.27 -25.16
C ARG A 181 -19.65 -0.10 -24.21
N ILE A 182 -20.91 0.03 -23.77
CA ILE A 182 -21.37 0.93 -22.70
C ILE A 182 -22.24 0.14 -21.72
N ASP A 183 -21.85 0.17 -20.45
CA ASP A 183 -22.61 -0.24 -19.29
C ASP A 183 -23.30 0.97 -18.63
N THR A 184 -24.28 0.72 -17.76
CA THR A 184 -24.80 1.74 -16.82
C THR A 184 -24.50 1.31 -15.39
N ILE A 185 -23.77 2.14 -14.65
CA ILE A 185 -23.41 1.93 -13.23
C ILE A 185 -23.81 3.20 -12.47
N ASP A 186 -24.65 3.06 -11.44
CA ASP A 186 -25.26 4.17 -10.69
C ASP A 186 -25.88 5.28 -11.57
N GLY A 187 -26.53 4.88 -12.67
CA GLY A 187 -27.16 5.80 -13.63
C GLY A 187 -26.19 6.51 -14.58
N LEU A 188 -24.88 6.24 -14.49
CA LEU A 188 -23.87 6.83 -15.36
C LEU A 188 -23.44 5.85 -16.46
N PRO A 189 -23.25 6.32 -17.70
CA PRO A 189 -22.69 5.50 -18.77
C PRO A 189 -21.19 5.25 -18.51
N VAL A 190 -20.77 4.00 -18.62
CA VAL A 190 -19.39 3.56 -18.35
C VAL A 190 -18.93 2.64 -19.48
N THR A 191 -17.69 2.77 -19.92
CA THR A 191 -17.06 1.72 -20.75
C THR A 191 -16.10 0.91 -19.91
N CYS A 192 -16.39 -0.38 -19.76
CA CYS A 192 -15.49 -1.37 -19.19
C CYS A 192 -14.72 -2.05 -20.32
N ILE A 193 -13.42 -1.78 -20.44
CA ILE A 193 -12.58 -2.26 -21.54
C ILE A 193 -11.29 -2.87 -21.00
N ASP A 194 -10.83 -3.97 -21.59
CA ASP A 194 -9.51 -4.56 -21.32
C ASP A 194 -8.67 -4.55 -22.59
N ALA A 195 -7.83 -3.52 -22.67
CA ALA A 195 -7.02 -3.20 -23.83
C ALA A 195 -5.62 -2.81 -23.34
N ALA A 196 -4.72 -3.79 -23.26
CA ALA A 196 -3.43 -3.77 -22.55
C ALA A 196 -3.52 -3.56 -21.01
N MET A 197 -4.66 -3.06 -20.53
CA MET A 197 -4.99 -2.82 -19.13
C MET A 197 -6.52 -2.82 -18.98
N PRO A 198 -7.08 -3.43 -17.91
CA PRO A 198 -8.48 -3.24 -17.56
C PRO A 198 -8.75 -1.80 -17.13
N LEU A 199 -9.63 -1.11 -17.83
CA LEU A 199 -10.03 0.27 -17.62
C LEU A 199 -11.54 0.36 -17.37
N MET A 200 -11.92 1.28 -16.48
CA MET A 200 -13.28 1.75 -16.30
C MET A 200 -13.29 3.23 -16.72
N MET A 201 -13.97 3.54 -17.81
CA MET A 201 -14.01 4.89 -18.39
C MET A 201 -15.35 5.58 -18.17
N LEU A 202 -15.29 6.86 -17.85
CA LEU A 202 -16.43 7.76 -17.66
C LEU A 202 -16.20 9.07 -18.41
N ARG A 203 -17.26 9.75 -18.85
CA ARG A 203 -17.10 11.12 -19.34
C ARG A 203 -16.92 12.06 -18.15
N ALA A 204 -15.96 12.98 -18.25
CA ALA A 204 -15.73 13.97 -17.20
C ALA A 204 -16.99 14.81 -16.92
N ALA A 205 -17.73 15.18 -17.98
CA ALA A 205 -18.95 15.98 -17.89
C ALA A 205 -20.07 15.30 -17.07
N ASP A 206 -20.14 13.97 -17.10
CA ASP A 206 -21.14 13.19 -16.34
C ASP A 206 -20.90 13.25 -14.82
N LEU A 207 -19.71 13.71 -14.40
CA LEU A 207 -19.32 13.97 -13.02
C LEU A 207 -19.21 15.47 -12.71
N GLY A 208 -19.68 16.34 -13.60
CA GLY A 208 -19.59 17.80 -13.45
C GLY A 208 -18.17 18.37 -13.63
N LEU A 209 -17.30 17.67 -14.34
CA LEU A 209 -15.92 18.08 -14.59
C LEU A 209 -15.70 18.46 -16.06
N SER A 210 -14.71 19.32 -16.29
CA SER A 210 -14.23 19.66 -17.62
C SER A 210 -13.35 18.57 -18.23
N GLY A 211 -12.65 17.79 -17.39
CA GLY A 211 -11.61 16.85 -17.80
C GLY A 211 -10.22 17.49 -17.98
N ARG A 212 -10.10 18.80 -17.76
CA ARG A 212 -8.85 19.57 -17.85
C ARG A 212 -8.25 19.93 -16.49
N GLU A 213 -8.87 19.52 -15.40
CA GLU A 213 -8.41 19.74 -14.03
C GLU A 213 -6.98 19.25 -13.83
N ARG A 214 -6.24 19.89 -12.93
CA ARG A 214 -4.90 19.44 -12.54
C ARG A 214 -5.01 18.21 -11.64
N PRO A 215 -4.02 17.29 -11.65
CA PRO A 215 -4.03 16.11 -10.79
C PRO A 215 -4.28 16.44 -9.31
N ALA A 216 -3.65 17.50 -8.79
CA ALA A 216 -3.84 17.94 -7.41
C ALA A 216 -5.28 18.41 -7.09
N GLU A 217 -6.00 18.96 -8.06
CA GLU A 217 -7.40 19.37 -7.88
C GLU A 217 -8.33 18.17 -7.81
N LEU A 218 -8.08 17.17 -8.67
CA LEU A 218 -8.81 15.90 -8.67
C LEU A 218 -8.53 15.11 -7.38
N ASP A 219 -7.26 15.06 -6.94
CA ASP A 219 -6.84 14.37 -5.72
C ASP A 219 -7.38 15.03 -4.44
N ALA A 220 -7.62 16.35 -4.45
CA ALA A 220 -8.22 17.06 -3.33
C ALA A 220 -9.75 16.88 -3.24
N ASN A 221 -10.40 16.43 -4.30
CA ASN A 221 -11.85 16.24 -4.34
C ASN A 221 -12.26 14.86 -3.82
N THR A 222 -12.36 14.73 -2.49
CA THR A 222 -12.67 13.45 -1.83
C THR A 222 -14.03 12.87 -2.21
N ALA A 223 -15.04 13.70 -2.47
CA ALA A 223 -16.36 13.26 -2.92
C ALA A 223 -16.30 12.63 -4.32
N LEU A 224 -15.56 13.25 -5.24
CA LEU A 224 -15.29 12.68 -6.57
C LEU A 224 -14.54 11.35 -6.45
N LEU A 225 -13.48 11.28 -5.63
CA LEU A 225 -12.70 10.06 -5.45
C LEU A 225 -13.55 8.92 -4.88
N ALA A 226 -14.39 9.19 -3.89
CA ALA A 226 -15.32 8.19 -3.35
C ALA A 226 -16.34 7.71 -4.39
N ARG A 227 -16.85 8.63 -5.22
CA ARG A 227 -17.77 8.30 -6.32
C ARG A 227 -17.11 7.44 -7.38
N ILE A 228 -15.90 7.80 -7.82
CA ILE A 228 -15.10 7.02 -8.78
C ILE A 228 -14.79 5.63 -8.21
N GLU A 229 -14.43 5.55 -6.94
CA GLU A 229 -14.12 4.27 -6.28
C GLU A 229 -15.34 3.35 -6.23
N SER A 230 -16.51 3.87 -5.84
CA SER A 230 -17.75 3.09 -5.86
C SER A 230 -18.07 2.52 -7.25
N LEU A 231 -17.95 3.35 -8.30
CA LEU A 231 -18.12 2.91 -9.69
C LEU A 231 -17.07 1.86 -10.09
N ARG A 232 -15.82 2.02 -9.64
CA ARG A 232 -14.70 1.11 -9.95
C ARG A 232 -14.93 -0.27 -9.34
N LEU A 233 -15.39 -0.35 -8.09
CA LEU A 233 -15.69 -1.62 -7.42
C LEU A 233 -16.79 -2.38 -8.15
N GLN A 234 -17.87 -1.69 -8.53
CA GLN A 234 -18.96 -2.29 -9.31
C GLN A 234 -18.52 -2.72 -10.71
N ALA A 235 -17.71 -1.90 -11.39
CA ALA A 235 -17.13 -2.26 -12.68
C ALA A 235 -16.22 -3.48 -12.58
N GLY A 236 -15.39 -3.57 -11.54
CA GLY A 236 -14.54 -4.74 -11.28
C GLY A 236 -15.32 -6.05 -11.18
N LEU A 237 -16.42 -6.04 -10.43
CA LEU A 237 -17.34 -7.19 -10.34
C LEU A 237 -17.93 -7.55 -11.72
N ARG A 238 -18.44 -6.57 -12.47
CA ARG A 238 -19.01 -6.79 -13.82
C ARG A 238 -17.99 -7.27 -14.84
N MET A 239 -16.73 -6.85 -14.70
CA MET A 239 -15.63 -7.29 -15.55
C MET A 239 -15.13 -8.70 -15.23
N GLY A 240 -15.66 -9.36 -14.19
CA GLY A 240 -15.21 -10.67 -13.74
C GLY A 240 -13.89 -10.64 -12.96
N LEU A 241 -13.48 -9.47 -12.45
CA LEU A 241 -12.23 -9.30 -11.70
C LEU A 241 -12.38 -9.63 -10.19
N GLY A 242 -13.61 -9.87 -9.72
CA GLY A 242 -13.91 -10.14 -8.31
C GLY A 242 -13.91 -8.88 -7.44
N ASP A 243 -13.63 -9.04 -6.13
CA ASP A 243 -13.43 -7.90 -5.23
C ASP A 243 -12.10 -7.20 -5.55
N VAL A 244 -12.21 -5.98 -6.05
CA VAL A 244 -11.08 -5.16 -6.47
C VAL A 244 -10.72 -4.07 -5.46
N SER A 245 -11.26 -4.09 -4.24
CA SER A 245 -10.97 -3.11 -3.17
C SER A 245 -9.47 -3.01 -2.83
N GLY A 246 -8.78 -4.15 -2.75
CA GLY A 246 -7.32 -4.23 -2.59
C GLY A 246 -6.53 -4.31 -3.90
N SER A 247 -7.20 -4.14 -5.05
CA SER A 247 -6.59 -4.30 -6.38
C SER A 247 -6.29 -2.96 -7.03
N VAL A 248 -5.21 -2.93 -7.82
CA VAL A 248 -4.85 -1.77 -8.63
C VAL A 248 -5.59 -1.71 -9.97
N VAL A 249 -6.42 -2.70 -10.30
CA VAL A 249 -7.25 -2.77 -11.52
C VAL A 249 -8.74 -2.96 -11.15
N PRO A 250 -9.70 -2.54 -11.99
CA PRO A 250 -9.50 -1.75 -13.21
C PRO A 250 -9.08 -0.32 -12.88
N LYS A 251 -8.46 0.36 -13.84
CA LYS A 251 -8.00 1.76 -13.68
C LYS A 251 -9.16 2.69 -14.03
N PRO A 252 -9.59 3.58 -13.13
CA PRO A 252 -10.55 4.62 -13.49
C PRO A 252 -9.93 5.63 -14.45
N VAL A 253 -10.69 6.02 -15.47
CA VAL A 253 -10.28 7.03 -16.43
C VAL A 253 -11.43 7.98 -16.71
N LEU A 254 -11.19 9.28 -16.55
CA LEU A 254 -12.13 10.32 -16.98
C LEU A 254 -11.70 10.82 -18.35
N VAL A 255 -12.62 10.79 -19.31
CA VAL A 255 -12.38 11.22 -20.68
C VAL A 255 -13.20 12.45 -21.05
N SER A 256 -12.65 13.30 -21.91
CA SER A 256 -13.33 14.45 -22.50
C SER A 256 -12.77 14.76 -23.89
N GLY A 257 -13.40 15.69 -24.62
CA GLY A 257 -12.95 16.11 -25.95
C GLY A 257 -11.49 16.60 -25.94
N GLY A 258 -10.72 16.22 -26.95
CA GLY A 258 -9.38 16.76 -27.16
C GLY A 258 -9.38 18.08 -27.94
N ASP A 259 -8.19 18.54 -28.32
CA ASP A 259 -7.95 19.82 -29.00
C ASP A 259 -8.12 19.73 -30.54
N ALA A 260 -8.27 18.52 -31.07
CA ALA A 260 -8.41 18.20 -32.49
C ALA A 260 -9.32 16.97 -32.73
N PRO A 261 -9.85 16.76 -33.96
CA PRO A 261 -10.79 15.66 -34.25
C PRO A 261 -10.29 14.24 -33.91
N ARG A 262 -8.97 14.02 -33.92
CA ARG A 262 -8.34 12.74 -33.60
C ARG A 262 -7.64 12.76 -32.24
N SER A 263 -8.15 13.55 -31.32
CA SER A 263 -7.58 13.68 -29.97
C SER A 263 -8.64 13.56 -28.89
N ILE A 264 -8.23 12.98 -27.77
CA ILE A 264 -9.04 12.79 -26.57
C ILE A 264 -8.23 13.24 -25.35
N THR A 265 -8.90 13.89 -24.40
CA THR A 265 -8.30 14.22 -23.12
C THR A 265 -8.59 13.12 -22.11
N SER A 266 -7.56 12.69 -21.38
CA SER A 266 -7.65 11.64 -20.37
C SER A 266 -7.10 12.10 -19.02
N ARG A 267 -7.81 11.73 -17.94
CA ARG A 267 -7.36 11.76 -16.55
C ARG A 267 -7.38 10.35 -16.02
N TYR A 268 -6.19 9.78 -15.88
CA TYR A 268 -5.97 8.37 -15.56
C TYR A 268 -5.65 8.20 -14.08
N PHE A 269 -6.34 7.31 -13.37
CA PHE A 269 -6.16 7.11 -11.93
C PHE A 269 -5.42 5.81 -11.61
N THR A 270 -4.62 5.83 -10.54
CA THR A 270 -3.91 4.67 -10.00
C THR A 270 -4.35 4.31 -8.58
N PRO A 271 -5.39 3.46 -8.45
CA PRO A 271 -6.78 3.81 -8.76
C PRO A 271 -7.33 4.98 -7.91
N HIS A 272 -6.64 5.39 -6.83
CA HIS A 272 -7.11 6.41 -5.89
C HIS A 272 -6.44 7.78 -6.04
N LYS A 273 -5.41 7.89 -6.90
CA LYS A 273 -4.74 9.15 -7.23
C LYS A 273 -4.70 9.37 -8.73
N CYS A 274 -4.90 10.60 -9.17
CA CYS A 274 -4.72 11.01 -10.55
C CYS A 274 -3.23 10.95 -10.92
N HIS A 275 -2.93 10.27 -12.02
CA HIS A 275 -1.59 10.17 -12.54
C HIS A 275 -1.13 11.51 -13.11
N ALA A 276 0.09 11.94 -12.78
CA ALA A 276 0.63 13.24 -13.21
C ALA A 276 0.93 13.34 -14.72
N SER A 277 0.97 12.21 -15.42
CA SER A 277 1.11 12.06 -16.88
C SER A 277 0.12 10.99 -17.34
N HIS A 278 0.54 9.94 -18.04
CA HIS A 278 -0.31 8.79 -18.37
C HIS A 278 0.49 7.48 -18.45
N ALA A 279 -0.15 6.35 -18.13
CA ALA A 279 0.45 5.04 -18.37
C ALA A 279 0.34 4.66 -19.86
N VAL A 280 1.38 4.04 -20.42
CA VAL A 280 1.40 3.54 -21.81
C VAL A 280 0.23 2.60 -22.10
N THR A 281 0.03 1.58 -21.25
CA THR A 281 -1.07 0.63 -21.41
C THR A 281 -2.44 1.29 -21.26
N GLY A 282 -2.56 2.26 -20.35
CA GLY A 282 -3.76 3.09 -20.26
C GLY A 282 -4.03 3.89 -21.53
N ALA A 283 -2.98 4.46 -22.15
CA ALA A 283 -3.13 5.27 -23.37
C ALA A 283 -3.56 4.40 -24.56
N ILE A 284 -3.05 3.16 -24.65
CA ILE A 284 -3.55 2.16 -25.60
C ILE A 284 -5.04 1.91 -25.36
N GLY A 285 -5.44 1.61 -24.12
CA GLY A 285 -6.86 1.36 -23.82
C GLY A 285 -7.78 2.55 -24.14
N VAL A 286 -7.35 3.77 -23.81
CA VAL A 286 -8.08 5.01 -24.16
C VAL A 286 -8.16 5.20 -25.67
N ALA A 287 -7.05 5.04 -26.40
CA ALA A 287 -7.04 5.18 -27.86
C ALA A 287 -7.89 4.10 -28.55
N THR A 288 -7.87 2.86 -28.06
CA THR A 288 -8.73 1.77 -28.53
C THR A 288 -10.20 2.08 -28.30
N ALA A 289 -10.58 2.55 -27.11
CA ALA A 289 -11.95 2.95 -26.83
C ALA A 289 -12.41 4.15 -27.68
N PHE A 290 -11.52 5.13 -27.91
CA PHE A 290 -11.78 6.29 -28.76
C PHE A 290 -11.95 5.91 -30.23
N ALA A 291 -11.15 4.96 -30.74
CA ALA A 291 -11.18 4.51 -32.12
C ALA A 291 -12.43 3.67 -32.45
N LEU A 292 -12.95 2.95 -31.45
CA LEU A 292 -14.12 2.09 -31.60
C LEU A 292 -15.42 2.89 -31.42
N PRO A 293 -16.45 2.66 -32.25
CA PRO A 293 -17.76 3.25 -32.02
C PRO A 293 -18.44 2.65 -30.79
N GLY A 294 -19.42 3.35 -30.23
CA GLY A 294 -20.28 2.82 -29.17
C GLY A 294 -19.65 2.74 -27.79
N THR A 295 -18.55 3.46 -27.50
CA THR A 295 -17.96 3.62 -26.16
C THR A 295 -18.25 5.02 -25.62
N VAL A 296 -18.07 5.24 -24.31
CA VAL A 296 -18.17 6.60 -23.73
C VAL A 296 -17.05 7.53 -24.22
N ALA A 297 -15.97 6.96 -24.75
CA ALA A 297 -14.83 7.66 -25.28
C ALA A 297 -14.89 7.84 -26.80
N SER A 298 -15.85 7.26 -27.53
CA SER A 298 -15.84 7.22 -29.00
C SER A 298 -15.65 8.59 -29.65
N GLY A 299 -14.67 8.67 -30.56
CA GLY A 299 -14.48 9.78 -31.47
C GLY A 299 -15.31 9.65 -32.74
N ALA A 300 -14.95 10.42 -33.76
CA ALA A 300 -15.51 10.25 -35.10
C ALA A 300 -15.16 8.86 -35.67
N SER A 301 -16.09 8.26 -36.41
CA SER A 301 -15.90 6.93 -37.00
C SER A 301 -14.65 6.87 -37.88
N LEU A 302 -13.84 5.84 -37.68
CA LEU A 302 -12.62 5.58 -38.45
C LEU A 302 -12.86 4.43 -39.42
N ALA A 303 -12.44 4.60 -40.67
CA ALA A 303 -12.43 3.53 -41.67
C ALA A 303 -11.33 2.50 -41.36
N ALA A 304 -11.34 1.35 -42.03
CA ALA A 304 -10.24 0.40 -41.97
C ALA A 304 -8.90 1.04 -42.39
N GLY A 305 -7.80 0.66 -41.74
CA GLY A 305 -6.46 1.21 -41.99
C GLY A 305 -5.79 1.81 -40.75
N ARG A 306 -4.65 2.47 -40.94
CA ARG A 306 -3.84 3.05 -39.85
C ARG A 306 -4.26 4.49 -39.55
N HIS A 307 -4.43 4.80 -38.28
CA HIS A 307 -4.85 6.13 -37.81
C HIS A 307 -3.99 6.59 -36.64
N LYS A 308 -3.47 7.80 -36.73
CA LYS A 308 -2.80 8.47 -35.62
C LYS A 308 -3.83 9.18 -34.74
N LEU A 309 -3.80 8.85 -33.45
CA LEU A 309 -4.64 9.39 -32.40
C LEU A 309 -3.77 10.04 -31.34
N VAL A 310 -4.29 11.06 -30.67
CA VAL A 310 -3.58 11.79 -29.62
C VAL A 310 -4.34 11.66 -28.30
N VAL A 311 -3.68 11.15 -27.27
CA VAL A 311 -4.19 11.10 -25.90
C VAL A 311 -3.54 12.21 -25.10
N LEU A 312 -4.29 13.28 -24.85
CA LEU A 312 -3.86 14.41 -24.03
C LEU A 312 -3.95 14.04 -22.54
N HIS A 313 -2.92 14.36 -21.77
CA HIS A 313 -2.81 14.05 -20.34
C HIS A 313 -2.22 15.26 -19.59
N PRO A 314 -2.19 15.27 -18.23
CA PRO A 314 -1.79 16.48 -17.49
C PRO A 314 -0.41 17.05 -17.83
N ALA A 315 0.55 16.20 -18.21
CA ALA A 315 1.90 16.60 -18.58
C ALA A 315 2.13 16.86 -20.08
N GLY A 316 1.11 16.81 -20.95
CA GLY A 316 1.28 16.88 -22.41
C GLY A 316 0.45 15.85 -23.17
N GLN A 317 1.06 15.09 -24.10
CA GLN A 317 0.34 14.15 -24.95
C GLN A 317 1.09 12.82 -25.21
N ILE A 318 0.31 11.81 -25.61
CA ILE A 318 0.81 10.54 -26.15
C ILE A 318 0.17 10.29 -27.51
N ASP A 319 1.02 10.12 -28.53
CA ASP A 319 0.58 9.71 -29.86
C ASP A 319 0.47 8.18 -29.91
N VAL A 320 -0.67 7.69 -30.39
CA VAL A 320 -0.96 6.27 -30.59
C VAL A 320 -1.42 6.05 -32.02
N GLU A 321 -0.76 5.18 -32.75
CA GLU A 321 -1.20 4.71 -34.06
C GLU A 321 -2.01 3.42 -33.90
N VAL A 322 -3.28 3.43 -34.28
CA VAL A 322 -4.14 2.25 -34.26
C VAL A 322 -4.35 1.73 -35.67
N THR A 323 -4.35 0.40 -35.84
CA THR A 323 -4.75 -0.24 -37.09
C THR A 323 -6.17 -0.76 -36.94
N MET A 324 -7.11 -0.19 -37.69
CA MET A 324 -8.52 -0.56 -37.70
C MET A 324 -8.82 -1.60 -38.77
N GLN A 325 -9.73 -2.53 -38.49
CA GLN A 325 -10.34 -3.43 -39.46
C GLN A 325 -11.87 -3.44 -39.27
N GLY A 326 -12.60 -3.55 -40.37
CA GLY A 326 -14.06 -3.50 -40.37
C GLY A 326 -14.61 -2.08 -40.19
N GLU A 327 -15.93 -1.96 -40.13
CA GLU A 327 -16.66 -0.69 -40.03
C GLU A 327 -17.87 -0.84 -39.09
N GLY A 328 -18.33 0.27 -38.51
CA GLY A 328 -19.48 0.28 -37.60
C GLY A 328 -19.32 -0.69 -36.42
N GLU A 329 -20.35 -1.47 -36.15
CA GLU A 329 -20.36 -2.47 -35.06
C GLU A 329 -19.32 -3.60 -35.26
N GLN A 330 -18.88 -3.85 -36.50
CA GLN A 330 -17.85 -4.85 -36.81
C GLN A 330 -16.42 -4.30 -36.73
N ALA A 331 -16.27 -3.00 -36.42
CA ALA A 331 -14.96 -2.39 -36.26
C ALA A 331 -14.19 -3.02 -35.10
N SER A 332 -12.92 -3.34 -35.36
CA SER A 332 -11.97 -3.91 -34.41
C SER A 332 -10.61 -3.23 -34.55
N VAL A 333 -9.86 -3.14 -33.44
CA VAL A 333 -8.47 -2.71 -33.47
C VAL A 333 -7.59 -3.94 -33.62
N GLN A 334 -6.76 -3.98 -34.66
CA GLN A 334 -5.84 -5.08 -34.94
C GLN A 334 -4.49 -4.88 -34.24
N SER A 335 -4.02 -3.64 -34.15
CA SER A 335 -2.82 -3.30 -33.41
C SER A 335 -2.89 -1.88 -32.90
N ALA A 336 -2.12 -1.60 -31.85
CA ALA A 336 -1.92 -0.24 -31.36
C ALA A 336 -0.44 -0.01 -31.04
N ALA A 337 0.14 0.99 -31.67
CA ALA A 337 1.56 1.30 -31.62
C ALA A 337 1.81 2.70 -31.05
N LEU A 338 2.89 2.86 -30.29
CA LEU A 338 3.31 4.16 -29.80
C LEU A 338 4.82 4.24 -29.65
N VAL A 339 5.35 5.47 -29.72
CA VAL A 339 6.77 5.74 -29.53
C VAL A 339 7.07 6.00 -28.05
N ARG A 340 8.12 5.36 -27.56
CA ARG A 340 8.79 5.68 -26.30
C ARG A 340 10.25 5.99 -26.58
N THR A 341 10.98 6.31 -25.52
CA THR A 341 12.44 6.38 -25.56
C THR A 341 12.99 5.68 -24.32
N ALA A 342 14.17 5.08 -24.42
CA ALA A 342 14.88 4.45 -23.32
C ALA A 342 16.31 5.00 -23.24
N ARG A 343 16.96 4.83 -22.09
CA ARG A 343 18.38 5.17 -21.91
C ARG A 343 19.01 4.29 -20.84
N LYS A 344 20.14 3.66 -21.17
CA LYS A 344 21.02 3.05 -20.17
C LYS A 344 21.64 4.14 -19.30
N ILE A 345 21.47 4.05 -17.98
CA ILE A 345 21.99 5.03 -17.02
C ILE A 345 23.30 4.52 -16.41
N MET A 346 23.29 3.28 -15.93
CA MET A 346 24.41 2.65 -15.26
C MET A 346 24.39 1.15 -15.53
N GLN A 347 25.56 0.52 -15.60
CA GLN A 347 25.73 -0.92 -15.63
C GLN A 347 26.86 -1.31 -14.68
N GLY A 348 26.67 -2.35 -13.89
CA GLY A 348 27.68 -2.82 -12.94
C GLY A 348 27.19 -3.99 -12.11
N VAL A 349 27.79 -4.15 -10.93
CA VAL A 349 27.42 -5.15 -9.94
C VAL A 349 26.68 -4.47 -8.79
N LEU A 350 25.51 -4.98 -8.45
CA LEU A 350 24.70 -4.55 -7.33
C LEU A 350 24.95 -5.47 -6.13
N HIS A 351 25.33 -4.87 -5.01
CA HIS A 351 25.53 -5.58 -3.75
C HIS A 351 24.24 -5.53 -2.93
N LEU A 352 23.64 -6.69 -2.72
CA LEU A 352 22.41 -6.83 -1.97
C LEU A 352 22.72 -7.15 -0.52
N PRO A 353 22.10 -6.43 0.44
CA PRO A 353 22.40 -6.64 1.84
C PRO A 353 21.89 -8.02 2.29
N GLY A 354 22.67 -8.69 3.14
CA GLY A 354 22.36 -10.06 3.55
C GLY A 354 21.03 -10.21 4.30
N TYR A 355 20.53 -9.13 4.92
CA TYR A 355 19.27 -9.13 5.68
C TYR A 355 18.03 -9.34 4.81
N VAL A 356 18.11 -9.15 3.48
CA VAL A 356 16.94 -9.40 2.63
C VAL A 356 16.75 -10.89 2.33
N PHE A 357 17.78 -11.72 2.47
CA PHE A 357 17.67 -13.16 2.21
C PHE A 357 17.36 -13.93 3.49
N PRO A 358 16.37 -14.85 3.48
CA PRO A 358 16.19 -15.75 4.59
C PRO A 358 17.46 -16.60 4.79
N PRO A 359 17.89 -16.87 6.04
CA PRO A 359 19.07 -17.69 6.27
C PRO A 359 18.88 -19.10 5.67
N THR A 360 19.80 -19.51 4.80
CA THR A 360 19.81 -20.86 4.24
C THR A 360 20.11 -21.87 5.35
N ALA A 361 19.25 -22.88 5.50
CA ALA A 361 19.52 -24.04 6.34
C ALA A 361 20.71 -24.80 5.75
N ALA A 362 21.92 -24.48 6.20
CA ALA A 362 23.12 -25.14 5.71
C ALA A 362 23.16 -26.59 6.20
N ASN A 363 23.25 -27.52 5.24
CA ASN A 363 23.57 -28.93 5.43
C ASN A 363 24.81 -29.10 6.34
N SER A 364 24.58 -29.53 7.58
CA SER A 364 25.64 -29.98 8.49
C SER A 364 25.86 -31.48 8.32
N ASN A 365 26.68 -31.87 7.34
CA ASN A 365 27.31 -33.19 7.33
C ASN A 365 28.69 -33.05 7.98
N MET A 366 28.74 -33.22 9.31
CA MET A 366 29.94 -33.47 10.12
C MET A 366 29.50 -34.26 11.36
N PRO A 367 30.36 -35.15 11.90
CA PRO A 367 29.93 -36.24 12.78
C PRO A 367 29.39 -35.74 14.11
N SER A 368 28.38 -36.44 14.60
CA SER A 368 27.82 -36.31 15.94
C SER A 368 28.90 -36.43 17.01
N ALA A 369 29.27 -35.31 17.62
CA ALA A 369 29.87 -35.27 18.94
C ALA A 369 29.28 -34.12 19.76
N ALA A 370 28.67 -34.50 20.89
CA ALA A 370 28.24 -33.70 22.04
C ALA A 370 27.02 -32.78 21.88
N LEU A 371 25.95 -33.16 22.60
CA LEU A 371 24.87 -32.29 23.07
C LEU A 371 25.45 -31.03 23.74
N ASN A 372 25.15 -29.86 23.17
CA ASN A 372 25.04 -28.62 23.93
C ASN A 372 23.85 -27.81 23.40
N SER A 373 23.02 -27.34 24.34
CA SER A 373 21.86 -26.50 24.14
C SER A 373 22.13 -25.38 23.13
N ARG A 374 21.43 -25.43 21.99
CA ARG A 374 21.45 -24.37 20.98
C ARG A 374 20.89 -23.08 21.62
N GLN A 375 21.78 -22.14 21.93
CA GLN A 375 21.48 -20.88 22.60
C GLN A 375 20.58 -20.00 21.70
N PHE A 376 19.46 -19.52 22.23
CA PHE A 376 18.56 -18.55 21.58
C PHE A 376 19.02 -17.12 21.92
N PRO A 377 18.84 -16.13 21.03
CA PRO A 377 18.46 -16.25 19.61
C PRO A 377 19.66 -16.55 18.69
N GLN A 378 19.38 -17.20 17.56
CA GLN A 378 20.41 -17.65 16.60
C GLN A 378 20.52 -16.77 15.36
N ARG A 379 19.52 -15.91 15.17
CA ARG A 379 19.39 -14.95 14.08
C ARG A 379 18.62 -13.74 14.59
N GLU A 380 18.40 -12.76 13.73
CA GLU A 380 17.61 -11.60 14.08
C GLU A 380 16.18 -11.98 14.52
N VAL A 381 15.65 -11.17 15.44
CA VAL A 381 14.28 -11.28 15.95
C VAL A 381 13.45 -10.16 15.33
N HIS A 382 12.32 -10.50 14.73
CA HIS A 382 11.39 -9.54 14.17
C HIS A 382 10.26 -9.26 15.15
N ILE A 383 9.98 -7.98 15.40
CA ILE A 383 8.78 -7.51 16.08
C ILE A 383 7.83 -7.00 15.01
N ILE A 384 6.75 -7.74 14.77
CA ILE A 384 5.70 -7.41 13.82
C ILE A 384 4.74 -6.44 14.50
N VAL A 385 4.61 -5.24 13.93
CA VAL A 385 3.74 -4.18 14.44
C VAL A 385 2.47 -4.10 13.60
N PRO A 386 1.27 -4.19 14.20
CA PRO A 386 -0.01 -4.28 13.50
C PRO A 386 -0.52 -2.95 12.88
N THR A 387 0.30 -1.90 12.88
CA THR A 387 -0.06 -0.56 12.42
C THR A 387 0.99 -0.02 11.45
N SER A 388 0.62 0.99 10.67
CA SER A 388 1.53 1.69 9.76
C SER A 388 2.75 2.25 10.50
N ALA A 389 3.88 2.31 9.79
CA ALA A 389 5.11 2.92 10.30
C ALA A 389 4.90 4.40 10.65
N GLY A 390 5.67 4.90 11.63
CA GLY A 390 5.57 6.28 12.13
C GLY A 390 4.42 6.52 13.13
N GLY A 391 3.61 5.49 13.44
CA GLY A 391 2.58 5.55 14.47
C GLY A 391 3.10 5.31 15.89
N GLY A 392 2.21 5.41 16.88
CA GLY A 392 2.55 5.20 18.30
C GLY A 392 3.15 3.82 18.57
N ASN A 393 2.49 2.76 18.10
CA ASN A 393 2.96 1.37 18.30
C ASN A 393 4.34 1.14 17.65
N ASP A 394 4.57 1.67 16.45
CA ASP A 394 5.86 1.60 15.76
C ASP A 394 6.97 2.31 16.56
N THR A 395 6.68 3.52 17.02
CA THR A 395 7.60 4.31 17.85
C THR A 395 7.96 3.61 19.16
N MET A 396 6.97 3.01 19.82
CA MET A 396 7.18 2.22 21.04
C MET A 396 8.04 0.98 20.74
N ALA A 397 7.70 0.21 19.70
CA ALA A 397 8.47 -0.97 19.31
C ALA A 397 9.94 -0.62 19.02
N ARG A 398 10.20 0.41 18.20
CA ARG A 398 11.56 0.88 17.87
C ARG A 398 12.31 1.40 19.09
N THR A 399 11.61 2.00 20.05
CA THR A 399 12.22 2.42 21.32
C THR A 399 12.75 1.21 22.10
N LEU A 400 12.00 0.10 22.13
CA LEU A 400 12.42 -1.14 22.78
C LEU A 400 13.57 -1.84 22.03
N THR A 401 13.52 -1.87 20.69
CA THR A 401 14.54 -2.61 19.90
C THR A 401 15.95 -2.07 20.10
N ARG A 402 16.10 -0.77 20.39
CA ARG A 402 17.40 -0.14 20.69
C ARG A 402 18.17 -0.84 21.81
N LYS A 403 17.48 -1.39 22.82
CA LYS A 403 18.11 -2.10 23.94
C LYS A 403 17.89 -3.61 23.90
N LEU A 404 16.79 -4.09 23.31
CA LEU A 404 16.54 -5.53 23.16
C LEU A 404 17.62 -6.22 22.33
N GLY A 405 18.08 -5.62 21.23
CA GLY A 405 19.09 -6.24 20.36
C GLY A 405 20.41 -6.54 21.07
N PRO A 406 21.05 -5.54 21.71
CA PRO A 406 22.25 -5.76 22.51
C PRO A 406 22.07 -6.81 23.62
N LEU A 407 20.93 -6.83 24.32
CA LEU A 407 20.65 -7.80 25.39
C LEU A 407 20.47 -9.23 24.87
N LEU A 408 19.85 -9.37 23.70
CA LEU A 408 19.63 -10.67 23.06
C LEU A 408 20.84 -11.13 22.24
N GLY A 409 21.84 -10.27 22.04
CA GLY A 409 23.04 -10.57 21.24
C GLY A 409 22.76 -10.75 19.75
N GLN A 410 21.58 -10.35 19.27
CA GLN A 410 21.15 -10.42 17.87
C GLN A 410 20.36 -9.16 17.49
N PRO A 411 20.34 -8.76 16.21
CA PRO A 411 19.50 -7.65 15.77
C PRO A 411 18.03 -7.88 16.09
N VAL A 412 17.33 -6.82 16.48
CA VAL A 412 15.86 -6.84 16.65
C VAL A 412 15.26 -5.81 15.71
N VAL A 413 14.48 -6.28 14.74
CA VAL A 413 13.95 -5.47 13.63
C VAL A 413 12.46 -5.27 13.79
N VAL A 414 11.97 -4.06 13.50
CA VAL A 414 10.53 -3.77 13.47
C VAL A 414 10.01 -3.90 12.04
N ASP A 415 8.98 -4.73 11.85
CA ASP A 415 8.26 -4.92 10.58
C ASP A 415 6.80 -4.46 10.74
N ASN A 416 6.39 -3.42 10.03
CA ASN A 416 5.05 -2.86 10.10
C ASN A 416 4.11 -3.54 9.10
N ARG A 417 3.10 -4.24 9.61
CA ARG A 417 2.07 -4.91 8.80
C ARG A 417 0.69 -4.36 9.14
N ALA A 418 0.37 -3.23 8.51
CA ALA A 418 -0.90 -2.56 8.66
C ALA A 418 -2.02 -3.24 7.87
N GLY A 419 -3.27 -3.04 8.30
CA GLY A 419 -4.47 -3.47 7.61
C GLY A 419 -5.35 -4.40 8.45
N ALA A 420 -6.64 -4.45 8.10
CA ALA A 420 -7.68 -5.19 8.83
C ALA A 420 -7.61 -5.02 10.37
N ASN A 421 -7.37 -3.78 10.84
CA ASN A 421 -7.27 -3.43 12.26
C ASN A 421 -6.23 -4.26 13.05
N GLY A 422 -5.18 -4.73 12.38
CA GLY A 422 -4.09 -5.52 12.97
C GLY A 422 -4.19 -7.02 12.74
N THR A 423 -5.30 -7.50 12.17
CA THR A 423 -5.52 -8.93 11.91
C THR A 423 -4.48 -9.52 10.94
N ILE A 424 -4.01 -8.75 9.95
CA ILE A 424 -2.96 -9.20 9.01
C ILE A 424 -1.66 -9.53 9.75
N ALA A 425 -1.26 -8.70 10.72
CA ALA A 425 -0.07 -8.96 11.53
C ALA A 425 -0.26 -10.17 12.44
N CYS A 426 -1.43 -10.31 13.06
CA CYS A 426 -1.77 -11.47 13.88
C CYS A 426 -1.67 -12.78 13.07
N GLU A 427 -2.36 -12.87 11.94
CA GLU A 427 -2.32 -14.06 11.07
C GLU A 427 -0.91 -14.42 10.63
N TYR A 428 -0.10 -13.42 10.30
CA TYR A 428 1.30 -13.64 9.93
C TYR A 428 2.13 -14.23 11.09
N VAL A 429 1.97 -13.71 12.30
CA VAL A 429 2.70 -14.22 13.47
C VAL A 429 2.21 -15.61 13.85
N VAL A 430 0.90 -15.87 13.81
CA VAL A 430 0.35 -17.22 14.07
C VAL A 430 0.92 -18.26 13.09
N ALA A 431 1.09 -17.89 11.82
CA ALA A 431 1.68 -18.75 10.80
C ALA A 431 3.21 -18.90 10.90
N ALA A 432 3.88 -18.10 11.74
CA ALA A 432 5.33 -18.13 11.87
C ALA A 432 5.83 -19.37 12.62
N GLN A 433 7.11 -19.70 12.43
CA GLN A 433 7.74 -20.76 13.21
C GLN A 433 7.72 -20.39 14.70
N PRO A 434 7.29 -21.30 15.59
CA PRO A 434 7.23 -21.04 17.03
C PRO A 434 8.62 -21.12 17.67
N ASP A 435 9.60 -20.37 17.17
CA ASP A 435 11.00 -20.42 17.62
C ASP A 435 11.45 -19.16 18.37
N GLY A 436 10.55 -18.18 18.54
CA GLY A 436 10.80 -16.91 19.23
C GLY A 436 11.45 -15.81 18.40
N HIS A 437 11.71 -16.02 17.09
CA HIS A 437 12.30 -14.99 16.23
C HIS A 437 11.27 -14.14 15.49
N THR A 438 9.97 -14.46 15.58
CA THR A 438 8.89 -13.63 15.05
C THR A 438 7.91 -13.36 16.19
N LEU A 439 7.86 -12.11 16.61
CA LEU A 439 7.08 -11.66 17.76
C LEU A 439 6.01 -10.68 17.30
N LEU A 440 4.87 -10.65 17.97
CA LEU A 440 3.82 -9.68 17.73
C LEU A 440 3.91 -8.57 18.77
N PHE A 441 3.96 -7.31 18.32
CA PHE A 441 3.61 -6.16 19.15
C PHE A 441 2.08 -6.10 19.26
N GLY A 442 1.54 -6.75 20.28
CA GLY A 442 0.10 -6.79 20.53
C GLY A 442 -0.37 -5.57 21.32
N TYR A 443 -1.64 -5.25 21.17
CA TYR A 443 -2.29 -4.17 21.91
C TYR A 443 -3.77 -4.48 22.06
N ILE A 444 -4.47 -3.64 22.82
CA ILE A 444 -5.89 -3.85 23.17
C ILE A 444 -6.81 -4.17 21.99
N ALA A 445 -6.59 -3.61 20.79
CA ALA A 445 -7.46 -3.91 19.66
C ALA A 445 -7.27 -5.35 19.13
N THR A 446 -6.03 -5.86 19.06
CA THR A 446 -5.77 -7.19 18.49
C THR A 446 -6.17 -8.34 19.42
N HIS A 447 -6.16 -8.14 20.74
CA HIS A 447 -6.44 -9.24 21.68
C HIS A 447 -7.68 -9.02 22.57
N GLY A 448 -8.24 -7.80 22.60
CA GLY A 448 -9.46 -7.49 23.36
C GLY A 448 -10.64 -7.14 22.46
N ILE A 449 -10.51 -6.04 21.70
CA ILE A 449 -11.64 -5.45 20.95
C ILE A 449 -12.04 -6.28 19.73
N ASN A 450 -11.11 -6.57 18.82
CA ASN A 450 -11.42 -7.27 17.58
C ASN A 450 -12.04 -8.66 17.82
N PRO A 451 -11.54 -9.48 18.78
CA PRO A 451 -12.15 -10.77 19.09
C PRO A 451 -13.59 -10.68 19.60
N ALA A 452 -13.94 -9.60 20.31
CA ALA A 452 -15.29 -9.36 20.81
C ALA A 452 -16.24 -8.85 19.70
N LEU A 453 -15.70 -8.24 18.65
CA LEU A 453 -16.48 -7.63 17.57
C LEU A 453 -16.77 -8.55 16.40
N GLN A 454 -15.86 -9.45 16.05
CA GLN A 454 -15.94 -10.20 14.80
C GLN A 454 -15.28 -11.56 14.91
N LYS A 455 -15.66 -12.46 14.02
CA LYS A 455 -14.97 -13.75 13.88
C LYS A 455 -13.62 -13.52 13.21
N LEU A 456 -12.55 -13.88 13.92
CA LEU A 456 -11.19 -13.73 13.45
C LEU A 456 -10.64 -15.06 12.90
N ARG A 457 -9.56 -14.98 12.12
CA ARG A 457 -8.79 -16.15 11.65
C ARG A 457 -7.67 -16.56 12.61
N TYR A 458 -7.65 -15.97 13.79
CA TYR A 458 -6.77 -16.33 14.90
C TYR A 458 -7.56 -16.28 16.19
N ASP A 459 -7.12 -17.06 17.17
CA ASP A 459 -7.58 -17.00 18.55
C ASP A 459 -6.57 -16.18 19.38
N PRO A 460 -6.99 -15.07 20.03
CA PRO A 460 -6.08 -14.20 20.78
C PRO A 460 -5.46 -14.87 22.01
N MET A 461 -6.05 -15.97 22.50
CA MET A 461 -5.58 -16.72 23.68
C MET A 461 -4.82 -18.00 23.28
N ALA A 462 -5.36 -18.75 22.32
CA ALA A 462 -4.84 -20.07 21.97
C ALA A 462 -3.69 -20.04 20.97
N ASP A 463 -3.61 -19.01 20.10
CA ASP A 463 -2.60 -18.94 19.03
C ASP A 463 -1.35 -18.12 19.40
N PHE A 464 -1.35 -17.49 20.59
CA PHE A 464 -0.23 -16.67 21.08
C PHE A 464 0.30 -17.13 22.43
N ALA A 465 1.63 -17.10 22.57
CA ALA A 465 2.33 -17.23 23.83
C ALA A 465 2.63 -15.82 24.39
N PRO A 466 2.08 -15.42 25.56
CA PRO A 466 2.38 -14.14 26.19
C PRO A 466 3.87 -14.03 26.54
N ILE A 467 4.52 -12.94 26.16
CA ILE A 467 5.90 -12.66 26.61
C ILE A 467 5.88 -11.72 27.80
N GLY A 468 5.21 -10.57 27.68
CA GLY A 468 5.15 -9.61 28.78
C GLY A 468 4.51 -8.30 28.36
N ARG A 469 3.94 -7.60 29.33
CA ARG A 469 3.36 -6.28 29.14
C ARG A 469 4.47 -5.25 28.96
N ILE A 470 4.23 -4.32 28.03
CA ILE A 470 5.12 -3.18 27.77
C ILE A 470 4.69 -2.00 28.62
N GLY A 471 3.39 -1.73 28.64
CA GLY A 471 2.85 -0.59 29.36
C GLY A 471 1.43 -0.26 28.97
N TYR A 472 1.03 0.97 29.27
CA TYR A 472 -0.24 1.53 28.82
C TYR A 472 -0.12 3.02 28.51
N SER A 473 -1.03 3.52 27.67
CA SER A 473 -1.22 4.95 27.46
C SER A 473 -2.67 5.34 27.76
N PRO A 474 -2.91 6.37 28.59
CA PRO A 474 -4.25 6.87 28.86
C PRO A 474 -4.92 7.39 27.59
N THR A 475 -6.24 7.23 27.48
CA THR A 475 -7.02 7.82 26.38
C THR A 475 -7.50 9.21 26.77
N LEU A 476 -7.45 10.16 25.84
CA LEU A 476 -7.91 11.54 26.04
C LEU A 476 -9.05 11.86 25.09
N LEU A 477 -9.98 12.73 25.50
CA LEU A 477 -10.82 13.49 24.57
C LEU A 477 -10.05 14.74 24.15
N VAL A 478 -9.70 14.83 22.87
CA VAL A 478 -9.01 15.98 22.28
C VAL A 478 -9.83 16.63 21.18
N VAL A 479 -9.64 17.92 21.03
CA VAL A 479 -10.21 18.73 19.95
C VAL A 479 -9.13 19.57 19.28
N ASN A 480 -9.39 20.01 18.05
CA ASN A 480 -8.58 21.06 17.43
C ASN A 480 -8.56 22.33 18.31
N ALA A 481 -7.40 22.97 18.45
CA ALA A 481 -7.24 24.12 19.34
C ALA A 481 -8.04 25.37 18.94
N ASP A 482 -8.37 25.52 17.65
CA ASP A 482 -9.15 26.64 17.12
C ASP A 482 -10.67 26.45 17.35
N LEU A 483 -11.10 25.27 17.78
CA LEU A 483 -12.49 25.04 18.17
C LEU A 483 -12.79 25.85 19.46
N PRO A 484 -13.88 26.66 19.48
CA PRO A 484 -14.17 27.57 20.59
C PRO A 484 -14.81 26.84 21.78
N VAL A 485 -14.16 25.79 22.27
CA VAL A 485 -14.58 24.98 23.42
C VAL A 485 -13.39 24.72 24.34
N ASN A 486 -13.59 24.89 25.65
CA ASN A 486 -12.55 24.76 26.66
C ASN A 486 -12.78 23.60 27.63
N ASN A 487 -13.99 23.03 27.61
CA ASN A 487 -14.39 21.93 28.45
C ASN A 487 -15.39 21.01 27.73
N VAL A 488 -15.67 19.85 28.33
CA VAL A 488 -16.57 18.85 27.77
C VAL A 488 -18.00 19.38 27.64
N GLN A 489 -18.48 20.21 28.57
CA GLN A 489 -19.85 20.73 28.56
C GLN A 489 -20.08 21.69 27.39
N GLU A 490 -19.09 22.53 27.07
CA GLU A 490 -19.09 23.40 25.90
C GLU A 490 -19.09 22.58 24.61
N LEU A 491 -18.28 21.51 24.52
CA LEU A 491 -18.30 20.60 23.39
C LEU A 491 -19.67 19.93 23.23
N VAL A 492 -20.25 19.38 24.30
CA VAL A 492 -21.58 18.74 24.26
C VAL A 492 -22.66 19.73 23.85
N ARG A 493 -22.61 20.98 24.35
CA ARG A 493 -23.53 22.04 23.94
C ARG A 493 -23.40 22.33 22.44
N LEU A 494 -22.16 22.46 21.95
CA LEU A 494 -21.88 22.71 20.54
C LEU A 494 -22.36 21.55 19.64
N LEU A 495 -22.21 20.30 20.08
CA LEU A 495 -22.65 19.12 19.33
C LEU A 495 -24.17 18.91 19.32
N ARG A 496 -24.90 19.49 20.28
CA ARG A 496 -26.37 19.48 20.28
C ARG A 496 -26.97 20.55 19.38
N ASP A 497 -26.18 21.57 19.02
CA ASP A 497 -26.63 22.59 18.09
C ASP A 497 -26.64 22.03 16.66
N SER A 498 -27.84 21.79 16.14
CA SER A 498 -28.08 21.10 14.86
C SER A 498 -27.42 21.75 13.62
N SER A 499 -26.95 23.00 13.71
CA SER A 499 -26.20 23.65 12.63
C SER A 499 -24.75 23.20 12.52
N ALA A 500 -24.15 22.64 13.59
CA ALA A 500 -22.74 22.25 13.61
C ALA A 500 -22.58 20.76 13.25
N ARG A 501 -22.47 20.45 11.95
CA ARG A 501 -22.09 19.10 11.50
C ARG A 501 -20.60 18.87 11.78
N MET A 502 -20.29 18.20 12.89
CA MET A 502 -18.92 17.86 13.28
C MET A 502 -18.63 16.37 13.10
N SER A 503 -17.36 16.06 12.93
CA SER A 503 -16.85 14.71 12.79
C SER A 503 -15.84 14.35 13.88
N TYR A 504 -15.72 13.05 14.14
CA TYR A 504 -14.65 12.48 14.95
C TYR A 504 -13.73 11.59 14.12
N ALA A 505 -12.45 11.59 14.46
CA ALA A 505 -11.44 10.79 13.79
C ALA A 505 -11.34 9.41 14.46
N SER A 506 -11.63 8.37 13.68
CA SER A 506 -11.46 6.97 14.04
C SER A 506 -10.12 6.47 13.50
N ALA A 507 -9.35 5.74 14.31
CA ALA A 507 -8.12 5.09 13.87
C ALA A 507 -8.38 3.75 13.13
N GLY A 508 -9.64 3.49 12.78
CA GLY A 508 -10.15 2.24 12.24
C GLY A 508 -11.27 1.68 13.10
N GLU A 509 -12.18 0.94 12.48
CA GLU A 509 -13.18 0.16 13.19
C GLU A 509 -12.51 -0.80 14.17
N GLY A 510 -13.14 -1.11 15.31
CA GLY A 510 -12.50 -1.97 16.31
C GLY A 510 -11.35 -1.36 17.10
N THR A 511 -11.13 -0.03 17.03
CA THR A 511 -10.08 0.65 17.80
C THR A 511 -10.63 1.46 18.97
N VAL A 512 -9.80 1.75 19.98
CA VAL A 512 -10.24 2.58 21.13
C VAL A 512 -10.75 3.97 20.72
N PRO A 513 -10.14 4.72 19.76
CA PRO A 513 -10.71 5.99 19.32
C PRO A 513 -12.15 5.87 18.79
N HIS A 514 -12.46 4.77 18.10
CA HIS A 514 -13.82 4.46 17.64
C HIS A 514 -14.76 4.22 18.82
N PHE A 515 -14.42 3.30 19.73
CA PHE A 515 -15.30 2.96 20.86
C PHE A 515 -15.49 4.11 21.84
N ALA A 516 -14.43 4.85 22.16
CA ALA A 516 -14.53 5.99 23.05
C ALA A 516 -15.50 7.04 22.48
N ALA A 517 -15.46 7.28 21.16
CA ALA A 517 -16.39 8.18 20.49
C ALA A 517 -17.84 7.66 20.49
N GLU A 518 -18.05 6.37 20.20
CA GLU A 518 -19.39 5.78 20.20
C GLU A 518 -20.01 5.75 21.60
N LEU A 519 -19.24 5.39 22.64
CA LEU A 519 -19.69 5.48 24.02
C LEU A 519 -19.95 6.93 24.44
N PHE A 520 -19.11 7.88 24.02
CA PHE A 520 -19.34 9.30 24.29
C PHE A 520 -20.64 9.80 23.65
N LYS A 521 -20.91 9.46 22.38
CA LYS A 521 -22.17 9.78 21.69
C LYS A 521 -23.37 9.22 22.45
N LEU A 522 -23.29 7.95 22.84
CA LEU A 522 -24.34 7.26 23.60
C LEU A 522 -24.64 7.96 24.93
N GLN A 523 -23.61 8.28 25.71
CA GLN A 523 -23.76 8.88 27.04
C GLN A 523 -24.20 10.35 27.00
N THR A 524 -23.84 11.07 25.95
CA THR A 524 -24.17 12.50 25.82
C THR A 524 -25.44 12.77 25.00
N GLY A 525 -25.94 11.76 24.27
CA GLY A 525 -27.01 11.90 23.30
C GLY A 525 -26.63 12.80 22.11
N THR A 526 -25.34 12.91 21.79
CA THR A 526 -24.83 13.77 20.71
C THR A 526 -24.63 13.01 19.41
N GLN A 527 -24.57 13.74 18.30
CA GLN A 527 -24.24 13.19 17.00
C GLN A 527 -22.88 13.72 16.53
N LEU A 528 -22.04 12.81 16.07
CA LEU A 528 -20.75 13.08 15.44
C LEU A 528 -20.59 12.10 14.28
N GLN A 529 -20.20 12.63 13.11
CA GLN A 529 -19.92 11.79 11.95
C GLN A 529 -18.57 11.09 12.12
N ARG A 530 -18.51 9.77 11.93
CA ARG A 530 -17.26 9.02 11.92
C ARG A 530 -16.48 9.30 10.64
N VAL A 531 -15.19 9.59 10.76
CA VAL A 531 -14.23 9.58 9.66
C VAL A 531 -13.15 8.55 9.98
N ASP A 532 -13.04 7.51 9.16
CA ASP A 532 -12.07 6.44 9.36
C ASP A 532 -10.73 6.73 8.69
N PHE A 533 -9.67 6.42 9.41
CA PHE A 533 -8.31 6.50 8.95
C PHE A 533 -7.64 5.13 9.06
N SER A 534 -6.57 4.92 8.30
CA SER A 534 -5.77 3.69 8.35
C SER A 534 -4.92 3.54 9.63
N GLY A 535 -5.10 4.42 10.61
CA GLY A 535 -4.39 4.39 11.90
C GLY A 535 -4.46 5.73 12.64
N ALA A 536 -3.95 5.74 13.88
CA ALA A 536 -4.05 6.90 14.75
C ALA A 536 -3.19 8.11 14.30
N ALA A 537 -2.07 7.87 13.60
CA ALA A 537 -1.17 8.92 13.13
C ALA A 537 -1.80 9.84 12.07
N PRO A 538 -2.36 9.34 10.95
CA PRO A 538 -3.08 10.19 10.01
C PRO A 538 -4.35 10.80 10.63
N ALA A 539 -5.07 10.07 11.49
CA ALA A 539 -6.25 10.56 12.18
C ALA A 539 -5.96 11.81 13.02
N ILE A 540 -4.93 11.76 13.87
CA ILE A 540 -4.63 12.89 14.77
C ILE A 540 -4.05 14.09 14.02
N ALA A 541 -3.36 13.87 12.91
CA ALA A 541 -2.84 14.93 12.07
C ALA A 541 -3.99 15.76 11.46
N ASP A 542 -5.04 15.10 10.98
CA ASP A 542 -6.22 15.78 10.44
C ASP A 542 -7.01 16.53 11.50
N VAL A 543 -7.05 16.01 12.73
CA VAL A 543 -7.64 16.74 13.87
C VAL A 543 -6.81 17.97 14.21
N ALA A 544 -5.47 17.84 14.23
CA ALA A 544 -4.56 18.95 14.48
C ALA A 544 -4.61 20.03 13.38
N ASN A 545 -4.99 19.66 12.16
CA ASN A 545 -5.19 20.58 11.03
C ASN A 545 -6.63 21.10 10.90
N GLY A 546 -7.55 20.67 11.77
CA GLY A 546 -8.93 21.13 11.82
C GLY A 546 -9.87 20.51 10.78
N LEU A 547 -9.39 19.55 10.00
CA LEU A 547 -10.18 18.81 9.01
C LEU A 547 -11.23 17.90 9.69
N VAL A 548 -10.90 17.41 10.89
CA VAL A 548 -11.79 16.66 11.79
C VAL A 548 -11.74 17.32 13.17
N GLN A 549 -12.85 17.37 13.91
CA GLN A 549 -12.91 18.25 15.09
C GLN A 549 -12.57 17.53 16.39
N VAL A 550 -12.88 16.24 16.50
CA VAL A 550 -12.79 15.48 17.76
C VAL A 550 -12.00 14.19 17.55
N MET A 551 -11.22 13.76 18.53
CA MET A 551 -10.64 12.42 18.55
C MET A 551 -10.48 11.91 19.99
N PHE A 552 -10.45 10.58 20.14
CA PHE A 552 -10.09 9.92 21.39
C PHE A 552 -8.76 9.15 21.30
N PRO A 553 -7.60 9.83 21.12
CA PRO A 553 -6.31 9.18 20.97
C PRO A 553 -5.73 8.72 22.32
N SER A 554 -4.68 7.90 22.29
CA SER A 554 -3.76 7.80 23.43
C SER A 554 -3.08 9.13 23.67
N LEU A 555 -2.74 9.40 24.94
CA LEU A 555 -1.79 10.44 25.31
C LEU A 555 -0.50 10.30 24.51
N PHE A 556 0.00 9.07 24.31
CA PHE A 556 1.18 8.81 23.48
C PHE A 556 1.10 9.44 22.09
N THR A 557 -0.04 9.26 21.43
CA THR A 557 -0.27 9.80 20.09
C THR A 557 -0.51 11.31 20.13
N ALA A 558 -1.18 11.82 21.16
CA ALA A 558 -1.56 13.23 21.29
C ALA A 558 -0.43 14.15 21.77
N GLN A 559 0.53 13.63 22.54
CA GLN A 559 1.51 14.42 23.26
C GLN A 559 2.26 15.45 22.39
N PRO A 560 2.73 15.13 21.16
CA PRO A 560 3.42 16.10 20.31
C PRO A 560 2.52 17.28 19.90
N TYR A 561 1.24 17.03 19.69
CA TYR A 561 0.26 18.02 19.25
C TYR A 561 -0.28 18.86 20.41
N LEU A 562 -0.40 18.27 21.59
CA LEU A 562 -0.70 19.01 22.83
C LEU A 562 0.44 19.97 23.17
N ARG A 563 1.70 19.53 23.06
CA ARG A 563 2.88 20.39 23.30
C ARG A 563 3.01 21.55 22.31
N SER A 564 2.65 21.32 21.05
CA SER A 564 2.70 22.37 20.02
C SER A 564 1.48 23.30 20.06
N GLY A 565 0.49 23.03 20.93
CA GLY A 565 -0.72 23.83 21.04
C GLY A 565 -1.72 23.64 19.89
N LYS A 566 -1.50 22.67 18.98
CA LYS A 566 -2.43 22.38 17.88
C LYS A 566 -3.69 21.64 18.33
N LEU A 567 -3.60 20.92 19.45
CA LEU A 567 -4.72 20.22 20.07
C LEU A 567 -4.94 20.71 21.49
N ARG A 568 -6.19 20.67 21.92
CA ARG A 568 -6.60 20.88 23.31
C ARG A 568 -7.18 19.58 23.85
N ALA A 569 -6.66 19.10 24.98
CA ALA A 569 -7.29 18.02 25.73
C ALA A 569 -8.41 18.58 26.61
N LEU A 570 -9.60 17.98 26.55
CA LEU A 570 -10.77 18.40 27.33
C LEU A 570 -11.01 17.51 28.55
N ALA A 571 -10.71 16.21 28.43
CA ALA A 571 -10.86 15.26 29.51
C ALA A 571 -10.02 13.99 29.29
N VAL A 572 -9.77 13.27 30.39
CA VAL A 572 -9.26 11.90 30.37
C VAL A 572 -10.43 10.93 30.22
N ALA A 573 -10.37 10.04 29.24
CA ALA A 573 -11.33 8.96 29.03
C ALA A 573 -10.92 7.72 29.85
N GLY A 574 -10.75 7.89 31.16
CA GLY A 574 -10.30 6.87 32.10
C GLY A 574 -10.81 7.15 33.52
N ALA A 575 -10.59 6.20 34.43
CA ALA A 575 -11.13 6.26 35.79
C ALA A 575 -10.54 7.37 36.65
N ASN A 576 -9.29 7.77 36.40
CA ASN A 576 -8.53 8.71 37.23
C ASN A 576 -7.91 9.82 36.38
N ARG A 577 -7.69 10.99 36.99
CA ARG A 577 -6.88 12.07 36.41
C ARG A 577 -5.44 11.62 36.21
N LEU A 578 -4.72 12.31 35.32
CA LEU A 578 -3.32 12.00 35.04
C LEU A 578 -2.41 12.77 35.99
N PRO A 579 -1.42 12.12 36.65
CA PRO A 579 -0.48 12.82 37.51
C PRO A 579 0.27 13.96 36.81
N GLY A 580 0.55 13.81 35.51
CA GLY A 580 1.21 14.85 34.69
C GLY A 580 0.29 15.95 34.16
N LEU A 581 -1.04 15.83 34.33
CA LEU A 581 -2.05 16.80 33.93
C LEU A 581 -3.15 16.87 35.01
N PRO A 582 -2.84 17.30 36.24
CA PRO A 582 -3.75 17.22 37.38
C PRO A 582 -5.02 18.08 37.21
N ASP A 583 -4.93 19.15 36.42
CA ASP A 583 -6.07 20.04 36.16
C ASP A 583 -7.05 19.48 35.11
N LEU A 584 -6.62 18.49 34.31
CA LEU A 584 -7.46 17.87 33.29
C LEU A 584 -8.46 16.90 33.96
N PRO A 585 -9.77 17.18 33.90
CA PRO A 585 -10.77 16.31 34.53
C PRO A 585 -10.90 14.98 33.79
N THR A 586 -11.52 13.99 34.44
CA THR A 586 -12.02 12.80 33.73
C THR A 586 -13.34 13.12 33.02
N LEU A 587 -13.73 12.27 32.06
CA LEU A 587 -15.07 12.36 31.46
C LEU A 587 -16.17 12.19 32.51
N SER A 588 -15.97 11.29 33.48
CA SER A 588 -16.91 11.07 34.58
C SER A 588 -17.10 12.32 35.46
N GLU A 589 -16.00 12.96 35.87
CA GLU A 589 -16.03 14.24 36.60
C GLU A 589 -16.68 15.36 35.77
N SER A 590 -16.61 15.25 34.44
CA SER A 590 -17.23 16.18 33.50
C SER A 590 -18.71 15.86 33.19
N GLY A 591 -19.31 14.87 33.87
CA GLY A 591 -20.71 14.50 33.71
C GLY A 591 -20.98 13.52 32.56
N VAL A 592 -19.96 12.84 32.05
CA VAL A 592 -20.05 11.79 31.01
C VAL A 592 -19.50 10.47 31.57
N PRO A 593 -20.24 9.77 32.44
CA PRO A 593 -19.81 8.49 33.00
C PRO A 593 -19.77 7.39 31.92
N GLY A 594 -19.10 6.26 32.19
CA GLY A 594 -19.15 5.08 31.33
C GLY A 594 -18.25 5.12 30.08
N VAL A 595 -17.39 6.12 29.93
CA VAL A 595 -16.36 6.20 28.88
C VAL A 595 -14.97 6.09 29.51
N ALA A 596 -14.58 4.86 29.85
CA ALA A 596 -13.28 4.58 30.49
C ALA A 596 -12.53 3.50 29.71
N LEU A 597 -11.57 3.93 28.88
CA LEU A 597 -10.79 3.05 28.03
C LEU A 597 -9.30 3.39 28.15
N THR A 598 -8.46 2.41 28.44
CA THR A 598 -7.00 2.54 28.46
C THR A 598 -6.39 1.71 27.34
N GLN A 599 -5.31 2.20 26.74
CA GLN A 599 -4.62 1.47 25.69
C GLN A 599 -3.43 0.73 26.29
N TRP A 600 -3.50 -0.58 26.45
CA TRP A 600 -2.35 -1.40 26.87
C TRP A 600 -1.61 -1.96 25.66
N TYR A 601 -0.31 -2.22 25.85
CA TYR A 601 0.60 -2.77 24.85
C TYR A 601 1.41 -3.91 25.44
N ALA A 602 1.67 -4.95 24.63
CA ALA A 602 2.37 -6.15 25.07
C ALA A 602 3.11 -6.84 23.91
N LEU A 603 3.98 -7.79 24.26
CA LEU A 603 4.69 -8.62 23.30
C LEU A 603 4.22 -10.07 23.37
N PHE A 604 4.06 -10.71 22.22
CA PHE A 604 3.62 -12.10 22.09
C PHE A 604 4.52 -12.87 21.12
N ALA A 605 4.61 -14.18 21.30
CA ALA A 605 5.18 -15.12 20.34
C ALA A 605 4.07 -16.07 19.82
N PRO A 606 4.32 -16.89 18.80
CA PRO A 606 3.39 -17.97 18.43
C PRO A 606 3.17 -18.94 19.60
N ALA A 607 1.96 -19.49 19.77
CA ALA A 607 1.57 -20.30 20.93
C ALA A 607 2.53 -21.43 21.31
N LYS A 608 3.15 -22.07 20.32
CA LYS A 608 4.01 -23.25 20.54
C LYS A 608 5.46 -22.88 20.85
N THR A 609 5.78 -21.60 21.06
CA THR A 609 7.17 -21.19 21.36
C THR A 609 7.65 -21.80 22.67
N PRO A 610 8.85 -22.43 22.70
CA PRO A 610 9.36 -23.08 23.90
C PRO A 610 9.35 -22.14 25.11
N ALA A 611 8.87 -22.64 26.25
CA ALA A 611 8.75 -21.84 27.48
C ALA A 611 10.08 -21.24 27.94
N SER A 612 11.22 -21.89 27.65
CA SER A 612 12.56 -21.35 27.91
C SER A 612 12.86 -20.10 27.09
N VAL A 613 12.45 -20.08 25.81
CA VAL A 613 12.60 -18.93 24.90
C VAL A 613 11.69 -17.78 25.33
N VAL A 614 10.41 -18.07 25.64
CA VAL A 614 9.47 -17.08 26.17
C VAL A 614 10.02 -16.44 27.46
N ARG A 615 10.58 -17.25 28.36
CA ARG A 615 11.21 -16.77 29.59
C ARG A 615 12.41 -15.87 29.31
N GLN A 616 13.28 -16.25 28.37
CA GLN A 616 14.44 -15.44 27.99
C GLN A 616 14.02 -14.10 27.37
N LEU A 617 13.00 -14.10 26.50
CA LEU A 617 12.42 -12.89 25.92
C LEU A 617 11.76 -12.01 26.97
N ASN A 618 11.04 -12.60 27.95
CA ASN A 618 10.44 -11.86 29.05
C ASN A 618 11.51 -11.18 29.93
N ILE A 619 12.59 -11.90 30.27
CA ILE A 619 13.69 -11.33 31.05
C ILE A 619 14.31 -10.15 30.30
N ALA A 620 14.62 -10.31 29.01
CA ALA A 620 15.17 -9.24 28.20
C ALA A 620 14.21 -8.04 28.09
N LEU A 621 12.92 -8.29 27.86
CA LEU A 621 11.90 -7.24 27.81
C LEU A 621 11.82 -6.48 29.14
N ASN A 622 11.74 -7.18 30.27
CA ASN A 622 11.66 -6.57 31.58
C ASN A 622 12.93 -5.79 31.94
N GLN A 623 14.11 -6.23 31.50
CA GLN A 623 15.34 -5.46 31.63
C GLN A 623 15.31 -4.15 30.83
N VAL A 624 14.82 -4.18 29.58
CA VAL A 624 14.64 -2.96 28.77
C VAL A 624 13.64 -2.02 29.41
N LEU A 625 12.54 -2.54 29.94
CA LEU A 625 11.49 -1.75 30.57
C LEU A 625 11.88 -1.22 31.95
N ALA A 626 12.90 -1.80 32.60
CA ALA A 626 13.49 -1.26 33.83
C ALA A 626 14.57 -0.19 33.57
N ASP A 627 15.00 -0.02 32.32
CA ASP A 627 16.01 0.96 31.96
C ASP A 627 15.48 2.40 32.10
N PRO A 628 16.13 3.28 32.90
CA PRO A 628 15.64 4.63 33.16
C PRO A 628 15.47 5.49 31.91
N GLU A 629 16.30 5.29 30.87
CA GLU A 629 16.21 6.02 29.61
C GLU A 629 14.95 5.63 28.85
N ILE A 630 14.62 4.34 28.83
CA ILE A 630 13.40 3.82 28.21
C ILE A 630 12.17 4.31 28.97
N VAL A 631 12.17 4.20 30.30
CA VAL A 631 11.06 4.68 31.15
C VAL A 631 10.84 6.17 30.95
N ALA A 632 11.91 6.97 31.01
CA ALA A 632 11.82 8.42 30.81
C ALA A 632 11.33 8.76 29.40
N ARG A 633 11.79 8.04 28.37
CA ARG A 633 11.34 8.28 26.99
C ARG A 633 9.86 7.95 26.79
N MET A 634 9.41 6.79 27.26
CA MET A 634 8.00 6.40 27.19
C MET A 634 7.12 7.39 27.96
N ALA A 635 7.54 7.78 29.16
CA ALA A 635 6.81 8.75 29.98
C ALA A 635 6.76 10.14 29.33
N ALA A 636 7.87 10.60 28.74
CA ALA A 636 7.93 11.87 28.03
C ALA A 636 6.99 11.89 26.82
N ASP A 637 6.75 10.74 26.19
CA ASP A 637 5.82 10.64 25.07
C ASP A 637 4.38 10.37 25.53
N GLY A 638 4.13 9.97 26.78
CA GLY A 638 2.77 9.79 27.33
C GLY A 638 2.33 8.33 27.53
N ALA A 639 3.28 7.40 27.57
CA ALA A 639 3.07 6.01 27.95
C ALA A 639 3.72 5.72 29.31
N GLN A 640 3.05 4.90 30.11
CA GLN A 640 3.59 4.38 31.36
C GLN A 640 4.04 2.95 31.17
N VAL A 641 5.30 2.70 31.48
CA VAL A 641 5.87 1.35 31.45
C VAL A 641 5.27 0.52 32.57
N GLN A 642 4.87 -0.70 32.25
CA GLN A 642 4.40 -1.68 33.22
C GLN A 642 4.88 -3.06 32.79
N THR A 643 5.86 -3.57 33.51
CA THR A 643 6.39 -4.91 33.32
C THR A 643 5.41 -5.96 33.84
N SER A 644 5.52 -7.17 33.30
CA SER A 644 4.77 -8.33 33.81
C SER A 644 5.54 -9.61 33.50
N SER A 645 5.17 -10.67 34.19
CA SER A 645 5.42 -12.05 33.75
C SER A 645 4.48 -12.45 32.61
N PRO A 646 4.77 -13.55 31.89
CA PRO A 646 3.85 -14.16 30.94
C PRO A 646 2.49 -14.51 31.56
N GLY A 647 2.48 -15.00 32.81
CA GLY A 647 1.25 -15.39 33.51
C GLY A 647 0.37 -14.20 33.82
N GLU A 648 0.93 -13.12 34.37
CA GLU A 648 0.18 -11.88 34.64
C GLU A 648 -0.38 -11.24 33.37
N LEU A 649 0.32 -11.36 32.24
CA LEU A 649 -0.21 -10.92 30.95
C LEU A 649 -1.36 -11.81 30.48
N HIS A 650 -1.28 -13.12 30.68
CA HIS A 650 -2.39 -14.04 30.39
C HIS A 650 -3.64 -13.69 31.22
N ASP A 651 -3.47 -13.43 32.52
CA ASP A 651 -4.58 -13.03 33.40
C ASP A 651 -5.22 -11.71 32.95
N LEU A 652 -4.41 -10.75 32.50
CA LEU A 652 -4.91 -9.50 31.89
C LEU A 652 -5.77 -9.80 30.65
N LEU A 653 -5.31 -10.68 29.76
CA LEU A 653 -6.06 -11.00 28.54
C LEU A 653 -7.41 -11.65 28.83
N MET A 654 -7.48 -12.52 29.85
CA MET A 654 -8.74 -13.11 30.31
C MET A 654 -9.72 -12.03 30.80
N ALA A 655 -9.24 -11.12 31.65
CA ALA A 655 -10.06 -10.00 32.14
C ALA A 655 -10.51 -9.05 31.02
N GLU A 656 -9.65 -8.79 30.04
CA GLU A 656 -9.97 -7.95 28.88
C GLU A 656 -11.03 -8.59 27.98
N SER A 657 -10.98 -9.91 27.76
CA SER A 657 -11.96 -10.64 26.96
C SER A 657 -13.38 -10.48 27.54
N GLU A 658 -13.54 -10.66 28.86
CA GLU A 658 -14.82 -10.48 29.54
C GLU A 658 -15.31 -9.03 29.47
N ASN A 659 -14.40 -8.07 29.72
CA ASN A 659 -14.72 -6.65 29.67
C ASN A 659 -15.17 -6.19 28.29
N TRP A 660 -14.46 -6.57 27.22
CA TRP A 660 -14.74 -6.10 25.87
C TRP A 660 -16.02 -6.70 25.28
N GLN A 661 -16.39 -7.92 25.67
CA GLN A 661 -17.71 -8.46 25.34
C GLN A 661 -18.82 -7.58 25.93
N ALA A 662 -18.70 -7.14 27.18
CA ALA A 662 -19.66 -6.26 27.81
C ALA A 662 -19.71 -4.86 27.14
N VAL A 663 -18.55 -4.28 26.82
CA VAL A 663 -18.46 -2.96 26.16
C VAL A 663 -19.05 -2.98 24.75
N VAL A 664 -18.78 -4.02 23.96
CA VAL A 664 -19.36 -4.18 22.61
C VAL A 664 -20.88 -4.26 22.66
N LEU A 665 -21.42 -5.04 23.61
CA LEU A 665 -22.87 -5.13 23.83
C LEU A 665 -23.47 -3.79 24.24
N GLN A 666 -22.82 -3.05 25.14
CA GLN A 666 -23.27 -1.75 25.61
C GLN A 666 -23.26 -0.69 24.50
N ALA A 667 -22.25 -0.71 23.61
CA ALA A 667 -22.15 0.22 22.50
C ALA A 667 -23.13 -0.07 21.36
N GLY A 668 -23.83 -1.21 21.37
CA GLY A 668 -24.74 -1.62 20.30
C GLY A 668 -24.03 -1.98 18.98
N LEU A 669 -22.71 -2.13 19.01
CA LEU A 669 -21.85 -2.42 17.87
C LEU A 669 -21.74 -3.95 17.66
N ARG A 670 -22.85 -4.62 17.38
CA ARG A 670 -22.80 -6.07 17.08
C ARG A 670 -22.23 -6.33 15.68
N PRO A 671 -21.52 -7.45 15.46
CA PRO A 671 -21.38 -7.99 14.11
C PRO A 671 -22.77 -8.31 13.54
N GLU A 672 -23.01 -7.98 12.28
CA GLU A 672 -24.11 -8.56 11.54
C GLU A 672 -24.01 -10.08 11.65
N SER A 673 -25.07 -10.74 12.12
CA SER A 673 -25.19 -12.20 12.02
C SER A 673 -25.02 -12.58 10.55
N PRO A 674 -24.21 -13.61 10.22
CA PRO A 674 -24.24 -14.14 8.87
C PRO A 674 -25.67 -14.62 8.62
N LEU A 675 -26.25 -14.14 7.52
CA LEU A 675 -27.45 -14.72 6.93
C LEU A 675 -27.29 -16.26 6.87
N ASP A 676 -28.31 -16.96 7.36
CA ASP A 676 -28.48 -18.41 7.23
C ASP A 676 -28.37 -18.88 5.76
#